data_AF-A0A089IS57-F1
#
_entry.id   AF-A0A089IS57-F1
#
_cell.length_a   1.000
_cell.length_b   1.000
_cell.length_c   1.000
_cell.angle_alpha   90.00
_cell.angle_beta   90.00
_cell.angle_gamma   90.00
#
_symmetry.space_group_name_H-M   'P 1'
#
loop_
_entity.id
_entity.type
_entity.pdbx_description
1 polymer ?
#
loop_
_entity_poly.entity_id
_entity_poly.type
_entity_poly.pdbx_seq_one_letter_code
_entity_poly.pdbx_strand_id
1 'polypeptide(L)'
;MSKPVYGKNAAQSRNVEKTVSPIWALVIAFILFLCWAPFQVGLFNGQQLDFEKPIYVSALVSGLLLLVCVGLYYKKFKLDEQRDLVASASILLPLTYALSLFVAVSHYMAMNMLFIQSMYVAVFIIAFYLLKQKQVNVVIQNAILAIAYFIVGFGLLNWLGSNKLAGALVGWFSNTVRNNIYLDAVMTDSNGLRLTSIFQYANTYAAFLMAFLFVAIFALIRSKKWYGTVTHSFMLVPIIVSILLTLSRGGLVLLPVVFILLLLFLKPAQQILWILHLGAAGIASLLITTPVTNLGLELNTNFTSSGALKGWGYLLGASIAVAIVSWIIQRFVAPWLEEKLSNWSSRKLTGLWIPLGSVALVGIVAFLLIGTSAKNILPSNMATRLENINFQQHSVLERITFYKDAMKVVKDYPILGAGGGGWSSLYEHYQNNPYTSRQVHNFFLQYLIEVGILGFIVFMGFILYIFYKYIRGYVKRDKNDFENGFFYLIIALSILVHSLLDFNMSYAFMGILVFLGLAGMAVVMDSKQLRKSWNKTGLRLGYSAVLTVGTIFLLFLSISYIGSSNAALKGKNLFGVSNSYEEIKKPLTEALKTRPGHPESVLYLSSLDQQVFSQNQDEQFLNEAYNVLTRAIKDEPYNKNILAQLVSYYDLKGQSDLAYGVYRDNADKFNWDIDWYETLISRSFALGQQALNQKNEANKQEYFDAALEAYEHVLAGIEHLKTLPPEQLQGRPFSVTPTIALNIAKIQQISGQAEAATATLKLGFNESYADIISSGTLWDMNWYDALISRSYELAEQARAGQDDAGKLLNLKIGLQAYNQVAGDHETLTPSIALNVGRIQLMSGQLQNAIKTLKLGLIDDYTNATNREIARWYLAALKKSNNEDQAIYDKLIAADPAEAAQVETIANSKF
;
A
#
# COMPACT_ATOMS: atom_id res chain seq x y z
N MET A 1 -76.36 1.20 -23.44
CA MET A 1 -75.58 1.80 -24.54
C MET A 1 -75.38 3.28 -24.26
N SER A 2 -74.16 3.69 -23.91
CA SER A 2 -73.63 5.04 -24.15
C SER A 2 -72.10 4.97 -23.99
N LYS A 3 -71.37 5.24 -25.08
CA LYS A 3 -69.90 5.26 -25.11
C LYS A 3 -69.41 6.53 -24.42
N PRO A 4 -68.42 6.51 -23.51
CA PRO A 4 -67.75 7.72 -23.08
C PRO A 4 -66.75 8.18 -24.14
N VAL A 5 -66.77 9.48 -24.33
CA VAL A 5 -66.07 10.28 -25.34
C VAL A 5 -64.55 10.23 -25.15
N TYR A 6 -63.86 9.99 -26.27
CA TYR A 6 -62.41 10.14 -26.43
C TYR A 6 -62.05 11.63 -26.40
N GLY A 7 -61.04 12.02 -25.62
CA GLY A 7 -60.41 13.35 -25.72
C GLY A 7 -60.53 14.24 -24.48
N LYS A 8 -59.79 13.90 -23.43
CA LYS A 8 -59.15 14.85 -22.52
C LYS A 8 -58.02 14.11 -21.82
N ASN A 9 -56.79 14.32 -22.29
CA ASN A 9 -55.61 13.96 -21.52
C ASN A 9 -55.76 14.66 -20.16
N ALA A 10 -55.95 13.87 -19.09
CA ALA A 10 -55.83 14.39 -17.75
C ALA A 10 -54.47 15.07 -17.65
N ALA A 11 -54.46 16.40 -17.50
CA ALA A 11 -53.24 17.14 -17.26
C ALA A 11 -52.54 16.46 -16.08
N GLN A 12 -51.31 15.99 -16.29
CA GLN A 12 -50.46 15.50 -15.22
C GLN A 12 -50.46 16.58 -14.13
N SER A 13 -51.00 16.22 -12.96
CA SER A 13 -50.94 17.02 -11.75
C SER A 13 -49.51 17.57 -11.59
N ARG A 14 -49.36 18.88 -11.73
CA ARG A 14 -48.13 19.65 -11.43
C ARG A 14 -47.91 19.79 -9.92
N ASN A 15 -48.37 18.84 -9.10
CA ASN A 15 -47.92 18.74 -7.73
C ASN A 15 -46.54 18.07 -7.72
N VAL A 16 -45.52 18.86 -8.08
CA VAL A 16 -44.14 18.54 -7.73
C VAL A 16 -44.13 18.50 -6.20
N GLU A 17 -44.13 17.31 -5.60
CA GLU A 17 -43.89 17.16 -4.16
C GLU A 17 -42.63 17.96 -3.82
N LYS A 18 -42.79 19.08 -3.11
CA LYS A 18 -41.67 19.91 -2.69
C LYS A 18 -40.84 19.07 -1.72
N THR A 19 -39.63 18.70 -2.13
CA THR A 19 -38.64 18.07 -1.27
C THR A 19 -38.42 18.95 -0.05
N VAL A 20 -38.57 18.39 1.16
CA VAL A 20 -38.51 19.17 2.41
C VAL A 20 -37.09 19.71 2.61
N SER A 21 -36.96 20.97 3.03
CA SER A 21 -35.68 21.69 3.21
C SER A 21 -34.57 20.90 3.94
N PRO A 22 -34.83 20.13 5.02
CA PRO A 22 -33.80 19.35 5.71
C PRO A 22 -33.16 18.23 4.87
N ILE A 23 -33.86 17.68 3.88
CA ILE A 23 -33.30 16.65 2.98
C ILE A 23 -32.22 17.28 2.09
N TRP A 24 -32.43 18.51 1.61
CA TRP A 24 -31.42 19.20 0.80
C TRP A 24 -30.15 19.53 1.60
N ALA A 25 -30.28 19.87 2.89
CA ALA A 25 -29.12 20.04 3.75
C ALA A 25 -28.28 18.75 3.85
N LEU A 26 -28.92 17.59 4.03
CA LEU A 26 -28.24 16.29 4.01
C LEU A 26 -27.58 16.02 2.65
N VAL A 27 -28.24 16.33 1.54
CA VAL A 27 -27.67 16.17 0.19
C VAL A 27 -26.43 17.03 -0.01
N ILE A 28 -26.46 18.30 0.39
CA ILE A 28 -25.31 19.20 0.29
C ILE A 28 -24.15 18.67 1.13
N ALA A 29 -24.40 18.30 2.38
CA ALA A 29 -23.37 17.75 3.26
C ALA A 29 -22.78 16.44 2.72
N PHE A 30 -23.61 15.57 2.14
CA PHE A 30 -23.15 14.34 1.50
C PHE A 30 -22.27 14.61 0.26
N ILE A 31 -22.63 15.59 -0.57
CA ILE A 31 -21.81 16.00 -1.72
C ILE A 31 -20.47 16.60 -1.27
N LEU A 32 -20.47 17.46 -0.23
CA LEU A 32 -19.24 18.02 0.32
C LEU A 32 -18.30 16.92 0.84
N PHE A 33 -18.85 15.90 1.50
CA PHE A 33 -18.09 14.71 1.89
C PHE A 33 -17.48 13.98 0.68
N LEU A 34 -18.26 13.77 -0.39
CA LEU A 34 -17.77 13.16 -1.63
C LEU A 34 -16.71 14.00 -2.35
N CYS A 35 -16.74 15.34 -2.22
CA CYS A 35 -15.70 16.22 -2.74
C CYS A 35 -14.41 16.15 -1.91
N TRP A 36 -14.53 16.05 -0.58
CA TRP A 36 -13.38 16.05 0.33
C TRP A 36 -12.62 14.72 0.33
N ALA A 37 -13.34 13.59 0.35
CA ALA A 37 -12.78 12.23 0.47
C ALA A 37 -11.65 11.90 -0.54
N PRO A 38 -11.80 12.11 -1.87
CA PRO A 38 -10.77 11.72 -2.84
C PRO A 38 -9.44 12.46 -2.64
N PHE A 39 -9.45 13.69 -2.14
CA PHE A 39 -8.22 14.47 -1.97
C PHE A 39 -7.42 14.13 -0.70
N GLN A 40 -7.89 13.16 0.08
CA GLN A 40 -7.13 12.51 1.16
C GLN A 40 -6.43 11.24 0.63
N VAL A 41 -5.74 11.36 -0.50
CA VAL A 41 -5.10 10.24 -1.22
C VAL A 41 -6.09 9.10 -1.49
N GLY A 42 -7.29 9.43 -1.98
CA GLY A 42 -8.36 8.45 -2.20
C GLY A 42 -8.83 7.71 -0.94
N LEU A 43 -8.57 8.23 0.26
CA LEU A 43 -8.71 7.52 1.55
C LEU A 43 -7.95 6.19 1.55
N PHE A 44 -6.70 6.21 1.11
CA PHE A 44 -5.84 5.03 1.06
C PHE A 44 -5.65 4.42 2.45
N ASN A 45 -5.96 3.14 2.61
CA ASN A 45 -5.57 2.35 3.78
C ASN A 45 -4.15 1.82 3.61
N GLY A 46 -3.17 2.70 3.86
CA GLY A 46 -1.75 2.38 3.76
C GLY A 46 -1.16 1.57 4.92
N GLN A 47 -1.98 1.23 5.93
CA GLN A 47 -1.57 0.44 7.11
C GLN A 47 -0.42 1.10 7.90
N GLN A 48 -0.39 2.43 7.91
CA GLN A 48 0.61 3.27 8.56
C GLN A 48 -0.08 4.51 9.14
N LEU A 49 0.54 5.11 10.15
CA LEU A 49 -0.02 6.24 10.92
C LEU A 49 -0.45 7.42 10.04
N ASP A 50 0.30 7.73 8.99
CA ASP A 50 0.08 8.90 8.14
C ASP A 50 -1.26 8.84 7.36
N PHE A 51 -1.85 7.66 7.22
CA PHE A 51 -3.09 7.43 6.46
C PHE A 51 -4.34 7.23 7.34
N GLU A 52 -4.18 7.09 8.66
CA GLU A 52 -5.26 6.73 9.57
C GLU A 52 -6.32 7.82 9.74
N LYS A 53 -5.86 9.04 10.04
CA LYS A 53 -6.74 10.14 10.45
C LYS A 53 -7.84 10.43 9.43
N PRO A 54 -7.56 10.51 8.11
CA PRO A 54 -8.60 10.68 7.11
C PRO A 54 -9.67 9.57 7.14
N ILE A 55 -9.29 8.32 7.40
CA ILE A 55 -10.22 7.18 7.50
C ILE A 55 -11.17 7.38 8.69
N TYR A 56 -10.64 7.70 9.87
CA TYR A 56 -11.46 7.90 11.08
C TYR A 56 -12.37 9.13 10.97
N VAL A 57 -11.87 10.22 10.37
CA VAL A 57 -12.70 11.40 10.07
C VAL A 57 -13.82 11.04 9.09
N SER A 58 -13.54 10.19 8.09
CA SER A 58 -14.57 9.75 7.14
C SER A 58 -15.65 8.89 7.80
N ALA A 59 -15.25 7.99 8.70
CA ALA A 59 -16.18 7.20 9.51
C ALA A 59 -17.03 8.09 10.42
N LEU A 60 -16.43 9.10 11.07
CA LEU A 60 -17.13 10.09 11.87
C LEU A 60 -18.17 10.87 11.06
N VAL A 61 -17.76 11.47 9.94
CA VAL A 61 -18.64 12.29 9.09
C VAL A 61 -19.77 11.45 8.51
N SER A 62 -19.46 10.28 7.95
CA SER A 62 -20.50 9.39 7.40
C SER A 62 -21.46 8.88 8.48
N GLY A 63 -21.00 8.61 9.70
CA GLY A 63 -21.85 8.27 10.84
C GLY A 63 -22.78 9.42 11.26
N LEU A 64 -22.29 10.66 11.30
CA LEU A 64 -23.12 11.84 11.59
C LEU A 64 -24.20 12.04 10.53
N LEU A 65 -23.82 11.93 9.24
CA LEU A 65 -24.76 12.00 8.12
C LEU A 65 -25.79 10.87 8.19
N LEU A 66 -25.39 9.67 8.62
CA LEU A 66 -26.29 8.54 8.81
C LEU A 66 -27.30 8.80 9.93
N LEU A 67 -26.90 9.36 11.07
CA LEU A 67 -27.84 9.73 12.14
C LEU A 67 -28.85 10.78 11.67
N VAL A 68 -28.41 11.78 10.92
CA VAL A 68 -29.31 12.77 10.29
C VAL A 68 -30.27 12.06 9.33
N CYS A 69 -29.78 11.15 8.49
CA CYS A 69 -30.60 10.35 7.59
C CYS A 69 -31.64 9.52 8.34
N VAL A 70 -31.25 8.81 9.41
CA VAL A 70 -32.17 8.03 10.24
C VAL A 70 -33.24 8.94 10.85
N GLY A 71 -32.86 10.10 11.42
CA GLY A 71 -33.81 11.06 11.97
C GLY A 71 -34.83 11.58 10.95
N LEU A 72 -34.38 11.94 9.75
CA LEU A 72 -35.24 12.44 8.67
C LEU A 72 -36.21 11.38 8.13
N TYR A 73 -35.80 10.11 8.10
CA TYR A 73 -36.57 9.02 7.52
C TYR A 73 -37.26 8.12 8.54
N TYR A 74 -37.05 8.29 9.85
CA TYR A 74 -37.60 7.43 10.91
C TYR A 74 -39.12 7.25 10.82
N LYS A 75 -39.88 8.35 10.65
CA LYS A 75 -41.35 8.27 10.51
C LYS A 75 -41.82 7.60 9.22
N LYS A 76 -40.96 7.60 8.18
CA LYS A 76 -41.22 7.01 6.87
C LYS A 76 -40.65 5.60 6.74
N PHE A 77 -39.90 5.11 7.73
CA PHE A 77 -39.24 3.82 7.67
C PHE A 77 -40.25 2.67 7.70
N LYS A 78 -40.20 1.86 6.64
CA LYS A 78 -41.00 0.65 6.45
C LYS A 78 -40.16 -0.41 5.74
N LEU A 79 -40.42 -1.66 6.10
CA LEU A 79 -39.88 -2.85 5.45
C LEU A 79 -41.00 -3.44 4.56
N ASP A 80 -41.42 -2.65 3.57
CA ASP A 80 -42.54 -3.01 2.69
C ASP A 80 -42.07 -3.95 1.57
N GLU A 81 -40.83 -3.80 1.10
CA GLU A 81 -40.33 -4.52 -0.06
C GLU A 81 -38.98 -5.18 0.19
N GLN A 82 -38.68 -6.21 -0.60
CA GLN A 82 -37.39 -6.91 -0.57
C GLN A 82 -36.17 -5.99 -0.70
N ARG A 83 -36.32 -4.80 -1.30
CA ARG A 83 -35.23 -3.81 -1.39
C ARG A 83 -34.92 -3.12 -0.08
N ASP A 84 -35.90 -2.96 0.80
CA ASP A 84 -35.70 -2.37 2.12
C ASP A 84 -34.89 -3.32 3.02
N LEU A 85 -35.02 -4.64 2.82
CA LEU A 85 -34.19 -5.64 3.52
C LEU A 85 -32.71 -5.57 3.13
N VAL A 86 -32.37 -5.09 1.94
CA VAL A 86 -30.97 -4.96 1.52
C VAL A 86 -30.26 -3.90 2.36
N ALA A 87 -30.93 -2.76 2.63
CA ALA A 87 -30.41 -1.74 3.54
C ALA A 87 -30.25 -2.25 4.98
N SER A 88 -31.07 -3.21 5.41
CA SER A 88 -30.88 -3.87 6.70
C SER A 88 -29.74 -4.89 6.68
N ALA A 89 -29.65 -5.70 5.62
CA ALA A 89 -28.63 -6.73 5.45
C ALA A 89 -27.22 -6.15 5.30
N SER A 90 -27.07 -4.91 4.82
CA SER A 90 -25.75 -4.28 4.71
C SER A 90 -25.04 -4.14 6.06
N ILE A 91 -25.76 -4.07 7.19
CA ILE A 91 -25.16 -4.02 8.54
C ILE A 91 -24.34 -5.28 8.85
N LEU A 92 -24.64 -6.41 8.19
CA LEU A 92 -23.87 -7.63 8.38
C LEU A 92 -22.40 -7.48 7.95
N LEU A 93 -22.08 -6.55 7.05
CA LEU A 93 -20.71 -6.35 6.53
C LEU A 93 -19.73 -5.81 7.60
N PRO A 94 -20.00 -4.69 8.30
CA PRO A 94 -19.16 -4.27 9.42
C PRO A 94 -19.24 -5.25 10.59
N LEU A 95 -20.36 -5.98 10.77
CA LEU A 95 -20.44 -7.02 11.80
C LEU A 95 -19.48 -8.19 11.53
N THR A 96 -19.28 -8.61 10.28
CA THR A 96 -18.31 -9.68 9.98
C THR A 96 -16.87 -9.24 10.23
N TYR A 97 -16.56 -7.95 10.04
CA TYR A 97 -15.26 -7.40 10.46
C TYR A 97 -15.15 -7.24 11.98
N ALA A 98 -16.23 -6.87 12.66
CA ALA A 98 -16.25 -6.86 14.13
C ALA A 98 -16.05 -8.28 14.71
N LEU A 99 -16.57 -9.32 14.04
CA LEU A 99 -16.32 -10.70 14.41
C LEU A 99 -14.87 -11.14 14.13
N SER A 100 -14.27 -10.68 13.03
CA SER A 100 -12.87 -11.04 12.72
C SER A 100 -11.87 -10.35 13.66
N LEU A 101 -12.25 -9.30 14.40
CA LEU A 101 -11.42 -8.71 15.46
C LEU A 101 -11.01 -9.71 16.55
N PHE A 102 -11.85 -10.72 16.85
CA PHE A 102 -11.54 -11.71 17.90
C PHE A 102 -10.39 -12.65 17.53
N VAL A 103 -10.08 -12.77 16.24
CA VAL A 103 -9.03 -13.66 15.70
C VAL A 103 -7.98 -12.87 14.92
N ALA A 104 -8.01 -11.53 15.02
CA ALA A 104 -7.16 -10.67 14.22
C ALA A 104 -5.69 -10.84 14.61
N VAL A 105 -4.84 -11.07 13.60
CA VAL A 105 -3.37 -11.15 13.77
C VAL A 105 -2.70 -9.77 13.81
N SER A 106 -3.48 -8.72 13.53
CA SER A 106 -3.16 -7.32 13.78
C SER A 106 -4.43 -6.61 14.19
N HIS A 107 -4.56 -6.33 15.49
CA HIS A 107 -5.72 -5.59 15.99
C HIS A 107 -5.78 -4.18 15.39
N TYR A 108 -4.62 -3.54 15.25
CA TYR A 108 -4.46 -2.22 14.65
C TYR A 108 -5.06 -2.13 13.24
N MET A 109 -4.65 -3.02 12.33
CA MET A 109 -5.14 -2.99 10.95
C MET A 109 -6.60 -3.45 10.84
N ALA A 110 -7.02 -4.39 11.69
CA ALA A 110 -8.38 -4.89 11.67
C ALA A 110 -9.40 -3.82 12.11
N MET A 111 -9.03 -2.97 13.07
CA MET A 111 -9.84 -1.80 13.44
C MET A 111 -10.01 -0.81 12.29
N ASN A 112 -8.96 -0.56 11.49
CA ASN A 112 -9.07 0.31 10.31
C ASN A 112 -10.12 -0.21 9.31
N MET A 113 -10.19 -1.54 9.10
CA MET A 113 -11.21 -2.14 8.26
C MET A 113 -12.62 -2.04 8.85
N LEU A 114 -12.78 -2.17 10.17
CA LEU A 114 -14.08 -1.94 10.81
C LEU A 114 -14.62 -0.52 10.52
N PHE A 115 -13.77 0.51 10.63
CA PHE A 115 -14.16 1.89 10.29
C PHE A 115 -14.53 2.04 8.80
N ILE A 116 -13.71 1.49 7.90
CA ILE A 116 -13.95 1.58 6.45
C ILE A 116 -15.25 0.90 6.06
N GLN A 117 -15.53 -0.29 6.58
CA GLN A 117 -16.75 -1.04 6.26
C GLN A 117 -17.99 -0.40 6.89
N SER A 118 -17.86 0.19 8.07
CA SER A 118 -18.92 0.98 8.70
C SER A 118 -19.25 2.23 7.86
N MET A 119 -18.24 2.91 7.35
CA MET A 119 -18.40 4.04 6.42
C MET A 119 -19.09 3.60 5.12
N TYR A 120 -18.69 2.48 4.53
CA TYR A 120 -19.34 1.95 3.32
C TYR A 120 -20.83 1.68 3.52
N VAL A 121 -21.20 1.08 4.65
CA VAL A 121 -22.61 0.83 4.98
C VAL A 121 -23.37 2.12 5.25
N ALA A 122 -22.75 3.09 5.95
CA ALA A 122 -23.36 4.41 6.14
C ALA A 122 -23.66 5.09 4.79
N VAL A 123 -22.67 5.11 3.88
CA VAL A 123 -22.82 5.64 2.52
C VAL A 123 -23.93 4.90 1.76
N PHE A 124 -23.95 3.57 1.82
CA PHE A 124 -24.97 2.75 1.17
C PHE A 124 -26.37 3.11 1.65
N ILE A 125 -26.59 3.18 2.97
CA ILE A 125 -27.89 3.47 3.56
C ILE A 125 -28.33 4.91 3.23
N ILE A 126 -27.44 5.89 3.38
CA ILE A 126 -27.71 7.29 3.03
C ILE A 126 -28.11 7.39 1.55
N ALA A 127 -27.31 6.83 0.65
CA ALA A 127 -27.58 6.83 -0.78
C ALA A 127 -28.90 6.09 -1.08
N PHE A 128 -29.17 4.95 -0.47
CA PHE A 128 -30.40 4.20 -0.68
C PHE A 128 -31.66 5.02 -0.39
N TYR A 129 -31.67 5.83 0.68
CA TYR A 129 -32.80 6.70 0.99
C TYR A 129 -32.84 7.96 0.13
N LEU A 130 -31.71 8.62 -0.11
CA LEU A 130 -31.65 9.83 -0.94
C LEU A 130 -32.05 9.56 -2.40
N LEU A 131 -31.58 8.45 -2.97
CA LEU A 131 -31.78 8.12 -4.38
C LEU A 131 -33.20 7.65 -4.73
N LYS A 132 -34.03 7.33 -3.73
CA LYS A 132 -35.48 7.09 -3.92
C LYS A 132 -36.20 8.33 -4.47
N GLN A 133 -35.67 9.52 -4.24
CA GLN A 133 -36.24 10.77 -4.76
C GLN A 133 -35.58 11.15 -6.09
N LYS A 134 -36.39 11.24 -7.16
CA LYS A 134 -35.88 11.47 -8.53
C LYS A 134 -35.07 12.75 -8.67
N GLN A 135 -35.48 13.86 -8.02
CA GLN A 135 -34.75 15.14 -8.09
C GLN A 135 -33.37 15.05 -7.42
N VAL A 136 -33.33 14.46 -6.22
CA VAL A 136 -32.08 14.26 -5.45
C VAL A 136 -31.14 13.32 -6.20
N ASN A 137 -31.66 12.25 -6.79
CA ASN A 137 -30.89 11.30 -7.60
C ASN A 137 -30.15 12.00 -8.75
N VAL A 138 -30.82 12.86 -9.52
CA VAL A 138 -30.19 13.64 -10.60
C VAL A 138 -29.09 14.56 -10.08
N VAL A 139 -29.30 15.23 -8.94
CA VAL A 139 -28.27 16.09 -8.34
C VAL A 139 -27.04 15.29 -7.91
N ILE A 140 -27.24 14.13 -7.28
CA ILE A 140 -26.13 13.25 -6.87
C ILE A 140 -25.37 12.70 -8.08
N GLN A 141 -26.05 12.27 -9.15
CA GLN A 141 -25.38 11.84 -10.38
C GLN A 141 -24.50 12.95 -10.98
N ASN A 142 -25.04 14.16 -11.08
CA ASN A 142 -24.30 15.32 -11.58
C ASN A 142 -23.11 15.69 -10.69
N ALA A 143 -23.28 15.61 -9.36
CA ALA A 143 -22.21 15.87 -8.41
C ALA A 143 -21.06 14.86 -8.55
N ILE A 144 -21.38 13.55 -8.65
CA ILE A 144 -20.38 12.50 -8.85
C ILE A 144 -19.62 12.71 -10.17
N LEU A 145 -20.33 13.04 -11.25
CA LEU A 145 -19.72 13.38 -12.54
C LEU A 145 -18.81 14.60 -12.47
N ALA A 146 -19.26 15.67 -11.79
CA ALA A 146 -18.47 16.88 -11.61
C ALA A 146 -17.18 16.62 -10.80
N ILE A 147 -17.28 15.85 -9.72
CA ILE A 147 -16.13 15.41 -8.92
C ILE A 147 -15.17 14.61 -9.80
N ALA A 148 -15.69 13.67 -10.61
CA ALA A 148 -14.85 12.88 -11.48
C ALA A 148 -14.13 13.72 -12.54
N TYR A 149 -14.83 14.63 -13.20
CA TYR A 149 -14.21 15.54 -14.17
C TYR A 149 -13.19 16.46 -13.53
N PHE A 150 -13.42 16.90 -12.29
CA PHE A 150 -12.44 17.66 -11.52
C PHE A 150 -11.19 16.83 -11.22
N ILE A 151 -11.31 15.55 -10.83
CA ILE A 151 -10.16 14.66 -10.61
C ILE A 151 -9.36 14.44 -11.89
N VAL A 152 -10.02 14.34 -13.06
CA VAL A 152 -9.35 14.23 -14.36
C VAL A 152 -8.60 15.52 -14.69
N GLY A 153 -9.26 16.67 -14.56
CA GLY A 153 -8.63 17.97 -14.76
C GLY A 153 -7.45 18.21 -13.80
N PHE A 154 -7.59 17.80 -12.54
CA PHE A 154 -6.54 17.86 -11.53
C PHE A 154 -5.31 17.04 -11.92
N GLY A 155 -5.51 15.81 -12.41
CA GLY A 155 -4.41 14.98 -12.93
C GLY A 155 -3.70 15.65 -14.11
N LEU A 156 -4.45 16.16 -15.08
CA LEU A 156 -3.88 16.81 -16.27
C LEU A 156 -3.21 18.15 -15.96
N LEU A 157 -3.68 18.90 -14.95
CA LEU A 157 -2.99 20.08 -14.43
C LEU A 157 -1.60 19.72 -13.91
N ASN A 158 -1.47 18.62 -13.16
CA ASN A 158 -0.17 18.15 -12.69
C ASN A 158 0.70 17.65 -13.86
N TRP A 159 0.14 16.88 -14.79
CA TRP A 159 0.86 16.37 -15.97
C TRP A 159 1.43 17.50 -16.84
N LEU A 160 0.65 18.55 -17.09
CA LEU A 160 1.05 19.71 -17.91
C LEU A 160 1.78 20.79 -17.10
N GLY A 161 2.46 20.41 -16.01
CA GLY A 161 3.39 21.25 -15.27
C GLY A 161 2.78 22.30 -14.34
N SER A 162 1.45 22.35 -14.20
CA SER A 162 0.73 23.29 -13.31
C SER A 162 0.55 22.73 -11.88
N ASN A 163 1.54 21.98 -11.38
CA ASN A 163 1.47 21.27 -10.10
C ASN A 163 1.29 22.18 -8.89
N LYS A 164 1.88 23.39 -8.89
CA LYS A 164 1.71 24.39 -7.82
C LYS A 164 0.29 24.94 -7.75
N LEU A 165 -0.33 25.17 -8.91
CA LEU A 165 -1.74 25.58 -8.98
C LEU A 165 -2.64 24.45 -8.49
N ALA A 166 -2.39 23.21 -8.93
CA ALA A 166 -3.14 22.05 -8.48
C ALA A 166 -3.05 21.89 -6.95
N GLY A 167 -1.85 21.97 -6.36
CA GLY A 167 -1.69 21.90 -4.92
C GLY A 167 -2.35 23.06 -4.18
N ALA A 168 -2.33 24.29 -4.73
CA ALA A 168 -3.03 25.43 -4.13
C ALA A 168 -4.57 25.25 -4.07
N LEU A 169 -5.17 24.58 -5.07
CA LEU A 169 -6.62 24.34 -5.10
C LEU A 169 -7.11 23.47 -3.94
N VAL A 170 -6.25 22.59 -3.42
CA VAL A 170 -6.65 21.55 -2.44
C VAL A 170 -5.84 21.56 -1.15
N GLY A 171 -4.73 22.30 -1.09
CA GLY A 171 -3.83 22.34 0.05
C GLY A 171 -4.45 22.89 1.33
N TRP A 172 -5.56 23.63 1.23
CA TRP A 172 -6.31 24.11 2.41
C TRP A 172 -7.09 22.99 3.13
N PHE A 173 -7.25 21.81 2.52
CA PHE A 173 -7.93 20.67 3.14
C PHE A 173 -7.27 19.30 2.90
N SER A 174 -6.18 19.22 2.13
CA SER A 174 -5.44 18.00 1.85
C SER A 174 -4.10 17.98 2.58
N ASN A 175 -3.85 16.92 3.35
CA ASN A 175 -2.61 16.77 4.13
C ASN A 175 -1.41 16.26 3.30
N THR A 176 -1.61 15.98 2.01
CA THR A 176 -0.55 15.47 1.12
C THR A 176 0.11 16.58 0.28
N VAL A 177 -0.33 17.84 0.44
CA VAL A 177 0.29 18.97 -0.24
C VAL A 177 1.52 19.44 0.55
N ARG A 178 2.69 19.40 -0.07
CA ARG A 178 3.94 19.97 0.49
C ARG A 178 4.51 20.98 -0.50
N ASN A 179 4.94 22.14 0.00
CA ASN A 179 5.46 23.23 -0.84
C ASN A 179 4.52 23.62 -2.00
N ASN A 180 3.20 23.64 -1.74
CA ASN A 180 2.14 23.87 -2.71
C ASN A 180 2.04 22.82 -3.84
N ILE A 181 2.68 21.66 -3.72
CA ILE A 181 2.60 20.56 -4.69
C ILE A 181 1.86 19.39 -4.06
N TYR A 182 0.86 18.86 -4.76
CA TYR A 182 0.23 17.59 -4.38
C TYR A 182 1.19 16.45 -4.70
N LEU A 183 1.67 15.75 -3.69
CA LEU A 183 2.67 14.71 -3.85
C LEU A 183 2.16 13.58 -4.76
N ASP A 184 3.06 13.05 -5.58
CA ASP A 184 2.87 11.85 -6.41
C ASP A 184 1.60 11.83 -7.26
N ALA A 185 1.07 12.99 -7.66
CA ALA A 185 0.03 13.10 -8.69
C ALA A 185 0.55 12.69 -10.09
N VAL A 186 1.87 12.81 -10.28
CA VAL A 186 2.66 12.23 -11.37
C VAL A 186 3.82 11.51 -10.69
N MET A 187 4.04 10.23 -11.00
CA MET A 187 5.01 9.38 -10.32
C MET A 187 5.90 8.66 -11.34
N THR A 188 7.14 8.35 -10.98
CA THR A 188 8.06 7.59 -11.82
C THR A 188 8.00 6.11 -11.47
N ASP A 189 7.93 5.24 -12.48
CA ASP A 189 8.20 3.80 -12.34
C ASP A 189 9.33 3.35 -13.27
N SER A 190 9.59 2.04 -13.34
CA SER A 190 10.65 1.45 -14.19
C SER A 190 10.52 1.76 -15.69
N ASN A 191 9.40 2.33 -16.14
CA ASN A 191 9.14 2.71 -17.53
C ASN A 191 8.97 4.24 -17.70
N GLY A 192 9.29 5.03 -16.67
CA GLY A 192 9.26 6.49 -16.69
C GLY A 192 8.09 7.10 -15.92
N LEU A 193 7.86 8.40 -16.15
CA LEU A 193 6.77 9.14 -15.53
C LEU A 193 5.40 8.65 -16.03
N ARG A 194 4.47 8.52 -15.09
CA ARG A 194 3.07 8.14 -15.34
C ARG A 194 2.11 8.95 -14.47
N LEU A 195 0.89 9.07 -14.95
CA LEU A 195 -0.17 9.82 -14.29
C LEU A 195 -0.93 8.96 -13.27
N THR A 196 -1.05 9.46 -12.04
CA THR A 196 -1.66 8.77 -10.90
C THR A 196 -2.74 9.61 -10.22
N SER A 197 -2.75 10.93 -10.46
CA SER A 197 -3.72 11.89 -9.91
C SER A 197 -3.86 11.75 -8.38
N ILE A 198 -5.06 11.96 -7.84
CA ILE A 198 -5.36 11.93 -6.40
C ILE A 198 -5.11 10.58 -5.72
N PHE A 199 -4.91 9.49 -6.47
CA PHE A 199 -4.71 8.16 -5.90
C PHE A 199 -3.24 7.84 -5.63
N GLN A 200 -2.30 8.57 -6.23
CA GLN A 200 -0.86 8.26 -6.17
C GLN A 200 -0.54 6.81 -6.63
N TYR A 201 -1.46 6.17 -7.33
CA TYR A 201 -1.33 4.80 -7.83
C TYR A 201 -2.08 4.63 -9.15
N ALA A 202 -1.34 4.24 -10.19
CA ALA A 202 -1.80 4.31 -11.57
C ALA A 202 -2.95 3.34 -11.88
N ASN A 203 -2.91 2.13 -11.31
CA ASN A 203 -3.93 1.11 -11.59
C ASN A 203 -5.30 1.50 -11.01
N THR A 204 -5.33 2.08 -9.81
CA THR A 204 -6.58 2.57 -9.23
C THR A 204 -7.10 3.79 -9.98
N TYR A 205 -6.22 4.71 -10.42
CA TYR A 205 -6.66 5.81 -11.27
C TYR A 205 -7.20 5.31 -12.62
N ALA A 206 -6.58 4.31 -13.24
CA ALA A 206 -7.09 3.69 -14.47
C ALA A 206 -8.46 3.03 -14.28
N ALA A 207 -8.69 2.33 -13.15
CA ALA A 207 -9.99 1.76 -12.80
C ALA A 207 -11.08 2.85 -12.66
N PHE A 208 -10.73 3.96 -11.99
CA PHE A 208 -11.60 5.12 -11.84
C PHE A 208 -11.95 5.74 -13.20
N LEU A 209 -10.94 6.01 -14.04
CA LEU A 209 -11.12 6.59 -15.36
C LEU A 209 -11.95 5.70 -16.28
N MET A 210 -11.75 4.39 -16.25
CA MET A 210 -12.54 3.42 -17.01
C MET A 210 -14.03 3.50 -16.63
N ALA A 211 -14.34 3.51 -15.34
CA ALA A 211 -15.71 3.67 -14.88
C ALA A 211 -16.33 4.98 -15.40
N PHE A 212 -15.60 6.10 -15.25
CA PHE A 212 -16.11 7.42 -15.63
C PHE A 212 -16.09 7.72 -17.12
N LEU A 213 -15.31 6.99 -17.92
CA LEU A 213 -15.41 6.99 -19.38
C LEU A 213 -16.78 6.49 -19.81
N PHE A 214 -17.19 5.33 -19.29
CA PHE A 214 -18.48 4.73 -19.63
C PHE A 214 -19.66 5.51 -19.03
N VAL A 215 -19.49 6.09 -17.83
CA VAL A 215 -20.50 7.00 -17.27
C VAL A 215 -20.65 8.28 -18.12
N ALA A 216 -19.54 8.84 -18.64
CA ALA A 216 -19.59 10.02 -19.51
C ALA A 216 -20.30 9.71 -20.84
N ILE A 217 -20.02 8.56 -21.47
CA ILE A 217 -20.72 8.11 -22.69
C ILE A 217 -22.21 7.90 -22.41
N PHE A 218 -22.54 7.30 -21.26
CA PHE A 218 -23.93 7.13 -20.84
C PHE A 218 -24.65 8.48 -20.68
N ALA A 219 -24.06 9.42 -19.96
CA ALA A 219 -24.62 10.74 -19.72
C ALA A 219 -24.76 11.57 -21.01
N LEU A 220 -23.79 11.45 -21.91
CA LEU A 220 -23.78 12.03 -23.25
C LEU A 220 -25.01 11.62 -24.07
N ILE A 221 -25.25 10.30 -24.20
CA ILE A 221 -26.35 9.76 -25.00
C ILE A 221 -27.72 10.08 -24.38
N ARG A 222 -27.78 10.13 -23.05
CA ARG A 222 -29.04 10.41 -22.34
C ARG A 222 -29.41 11.89 -22.31
N SER A 223 -28.47 12.77 -22.59
CA SER A 223 -28.68 14.21 -22.50
C SER A 223 -29.70 14.69 -23.52
N LYS A 224 -30.83 15.21 -23.04
CA LYS A 224 -31.87 15.82 -23.88
C LYS A 224 -31.51 17.22 -24.40
N LYS A 225 -30.47 17.82 -23.83
CA LYS A 225 -30.05 19.19 -24.09
C LYS A 225 -28.68 19.16 -24.72
N TRP A 226 -28.48 19.98 -25.75
CA TRP A 226 -27.24 20.05 -26.51
C TRP A 226 -26.02 20.32 -25.62
N TYR A 227 -26.16 21.14 -24.58
CA TYR A 227 -25.06 21.46 -23.67
C TYR A 227 -24.64 20.24 -22.85
N GLY A 228 -25.57 19.36 -22.43
CA GLY A 228 -25.22 18.12 -21.73
C GLY A 228 -24.45 17.17 -22.64
N THR A 229 -24.89 17.05 -23.90
CA THR A 229 -24.17 16.31 -24.93
C THR A 229 -22.75 16.85 -25.10
N VAL A 230 -22.61 18.15 -25.35
CA VAL A 230 -21.29 18.79 -25.56
C VAL A 230 -20.40 18.65 -24.32
N THR A 231 -20.89 18.89 -23.11
CA THR A 231 -20.10 18.76 -21.87
C THR A 231 -19.54 17.35 -21.66
N HIS A 232 -20.39 16.32 -21.81
CA HIS A 232 -19.94 14.94 -21.56
C HIS A 232 -19.04 14.40 -22.68
N SER A 233 -19.32 14.76 -23.94
CA SER A 233 -18.45 14.41 -25.07
C SER A 233 -17.09 15.09 -25.01
N PHE A 234 -17.03 16.35 -24.58
CA PHE A 234 -15.77 17.07 -24.37
C PHE A 234 -14.84 16.32 -23.41
N MET A 235 -15.38 15.76 -22.33
CA MET A 235 -14.60 15.04 -21.31
C MET A 235 -14.09 13.67 -21.75
N LEU A 236 -14.54 13.12 -22.89
CA LEU A 236 -14.06 11.81 -23.36
C LEU A 236 -12.57 11.82 -23.68
N VAL A 237 -12.07 12.88 -24.34
CA VAL A 237 -10.65 12.99 -24.70
C VAL A 237 -9.75 13.12 -23.46
N PRO A 238 -10.01 14.04 -22.50
CA PRO A 238 -9.25 14.11 -21.24
C PRO A 238 -9.21 12.80 -20.47
N ILE A 239 -10.32 12.05 -20.43
CA ILE A 239 -10.39 10.74 -19.76
C ILE A 239 -9.51 9.72 -20.48
N ILE A 240 -9.64 9.56 -21.81
CA ILE A 240 -8.88 8.57 -22.58
C ILE A 240 -7.38 8.89 -22.54
N VAL A 241 -6.99 10.15 -22.73
CA VAL A 241 -5.60 10.58 -22.59
C VAL A 241 -5.09 10.26 -21.19
N SER A 242 -5.86 10.54 -20.14
CA SER A 242 -5.47 10.18 -18.78
C SER A 242 -5.28 8.67 -18.60
N ILE A 243 -6.13 7.82 -19.21
CA ILE A 243 -5.99 6.35 -19.17
C ILE A 243 -4.66 5.94 -19.79
N LEU A 244 -4.33 6.49 -20.97
CA LEU A 244 -3.07 6.21 -21.66
C LEU A 244 -1.86 6.66 -20.84
N LEU A 245 -1.93 7.84 -20.21
CA LEU A 245 -0.89 8.38 -19.33
C LEU A 245 -0.70 7.58 -18.03
N THR A 246 -1.67 6.76 -17.61
CA THR A 246 -1.47 5.88 -16.44
C THR A 246 -0.48 4.76 -16.69
N LEU A 247 -0.26 4.37 -17.96
CA LEU A 247 0.54 3.20 -18.34
C LEU A 247 0.08 1.88 -17.68
N SER A 248 -1.20 1.79 -17.27
CA SER A 248 -1.77 0.63 -16.60
C SER A 248 -2.20 -0.46 -17.58
N ARG A 249 -1.44 -1.57 -17.62
CA ARG A 249 -1.76 -2.76 -18.44
C ARG A 249 -3.09 -3.39 -18.02
N GLY A 250 -3.33 -3.53 -16.71
CA GLY A 250 -4.60 -4.03 -16.17
C GLY A 250 -5.79 -3.18 -16.61
N GLY A 251 -5.63 -1.85 -16.58
CA GLY A 251 -6.65 -0.92 -17.08
C GLY A 251 -6.95 -1.12 -18.56
N LEU A 252 -5.93 -1.22 -19.42
CA LEU A 252 -6.09 -1.43 -20.86
C LEU A 252 -6.74 -2.79 -21.19
N VAL A 253 -6.40 -3.84 -20.45
CA VAL A 253 -6.97 -5.20 -20.64
C VAL A 253 -8.43 -5.26 -20.18
N LEU A 254 -8.78 -4.62 -19.06
CA LEU A 254 -10.12 -4.73 -18.49
C LEU A 254 -11.12 -3.72 -19.08
N LEU A 255 -10.65 -2.63 -19.70
CA LEU A 255 -11.51 -1.67 -20.41
C LEU A 255 -12.42 -2.34 -21.46
N PRO A 256 -11.91 -3.15 -22.42
CA PRO A 256 -12.78 -3.82 -23.39
C PRO A 256 -13.69 -4.87 -22.75
N VAL A 257 -13.23 -5.58 -21.70
CA VAL A 257 -14.05 -6.56 -20.97
C VAL A 257 -15.29 -5.88 -20.36
N VAL A 258 -15.08 -4.80 -19.62
CA VAL A 258 -16.17 -4.03 -19.01
C VAL A 258 -17.06 -3.40 -20.07
N PHE A 259 -16.48 -2.84 -21.14
CA PHE A 259 -17.25 -2.28 -22.26
C PHE A 259 -18.22 -3.32 -22.84
N ILE A 260 -17.73 -4.52 -23.18
CA ILE A 260 -18.55 -5.60 -23.73
C ILE A 260 -19.65 -6.01 -22.74
N LEU A 261 -19.33 -6.18 -21.45
CA LEU A 261 -20.33 -6.50 -20.42
C LEU A 261 -21.43 -5.45 -20.34
N LEU A 262 -21.08 -4.16 -20.46
CA LEU A 262 -22.05 -3.06 -20.45
C LEU A 262 -22.89 -3.01 -21.73
N LEU A 263 -22.31 -3.31 -22.90
CA LEU A 263 -23.06 -3.38 -24.16
C LEU A 263 -24.20 -4.39 -24.09
N LEU A 264 -24.07 -5.50 -23.35
CA LEU A 264 -25.13 -6.52 -23.18
C LEU A 264 -26.43 -5.96 -22.60
N PHE A 265 -26.37 -4.83 -21.88
CA PHE A 265 -27.55 -4.18 -21.33
C PHE A 265 -28.21 -3.24 -22.36
N LEU A 266 -27.46 -2.69 -23.30
CA LEU A 266 -27.94 -1.63 -24.18
C LEU A 266 -28.77 -2.14 -25.36
N LYS A 267 -29.65 -1.28 -25.90
CA LYS A 267 -30.34 -1.55 -27.18
C LYS A 267 -29.34 -1.50 -28.35
N PRO A 268 -29.58 -2.17 -29.48
CA PRO A 268 -28.68 -2.13 -30.64
C PRO A 268 -28.27 -0.72 -31.10
N ALA A 269 -29.23 0.21 -31.20
CA ALA A 269 -28.92 1.61 -31.54
C ALA A 269 -27.98 2.27 -30.52
N GLN A 270 -28.21 2.03 -29.22
CA GLN A 270 -27.37 2.54 -28.15
C GLN A 270 -25.97 1.90 -28.17
N GLN A 271 -25.86 0.60 -28.47
CA GLN A 271 -24.57 -0.07 -28.60
C GLN A 271 -23.72 0.56 -29.72
N ILE A 272 -24.32 0.80 -30.88
CA ILE A 272 -23.65 1.48 -32.00
C ILE A 272 -23.27 2.91 -31.61
N LEU A 273 -24.16 3.66 -30.94
CA LEU A 273 -23.83 5.00 -30.46
C LEU A 273 -22.65 4.97 -29.49
N TRP A 274 -22.60 4.05 -28.53
CA TRP A 274 -21.44 3.91 -27.63
C TRP A 274 -20.14 3.69 -28.42
N ILE A 275 -20.16 2.81 -29.42
CA ILE A 275 -19.01 2.52 -30.28
C ILE A 275 -18.60 3.76 -31.08
N LEU A 276 -19.54 4.50 -31.68
CA LEU A 276 -19.23 5.69 -32.48
C LEU A 276 -18.60 6.81 -31.65
N HIS A 277 -19.15 7.09 -30.47
CA HIS A 277 -18.60 8.14 -29.59
C HIS A 277 -17.24 7.75 -29.02
N LEU A 278 -17.09 6.50 -28.59
CA LEU A 278 -15.81 5.99 -28.10
C LEU A 278 -14.76 5.95 -29.22
N GLY A 279 -15.15 5.56 -30.43
CA GLY A 279 -14.26 5.55 -31.61
C GLY A 279 -13.80 6.94 -31.99
N ALA A 280 -14.72 7.92 -32.08
CA ALA A 280 -14.37 9.31 -32.36
C ALA A 280 -13.42 9.89 -31.30
N ALA A 281 -13.73 9.68 -30.02
CA ALA A 281 -12.89 10.14 -28.92
C ALA A 281 -11.53 9.41 -28.87
N GLY A 282 -11.52 8.11 -29.13
CA GLY A 282 -10.31 7.28 -29.17
C GLY A 282 -9.34 7.71 -30.27
N ILE A 283 -9.84 7.91 -31.50
CA ILE A 283 -9.04 8.40 -32.63
C ILE A 283 -8.44 9.77 -32.30
N ALA A 284 -9.27 10.72 -31.85
CA ALA A 284 -8.79 12.06 -31.49
C ALA A 284 -7.73 12.02 -30.37
N SER A 285 -7.94 11.17 -29.36
CA SER A 285 -6.99 10.98 -28.25
C SER A 285 -5.67 10.40 -28.74
N LEU A 286 -5.70 9.36 -29.59
CA LEU A 286 -4.49 8.76 -30.16
C LEU A 286 -3.68 9.78 -30.97
N LEU A 287 -4.33 10.62 -31.77
CA LEU A 287 -3.66 11.66 -32.55
C LEU A 287 -2.89 12.68 -31.69
N ILE A 288 -3.39 13.00 -30.50
CA ILE A 288 -2.73 13.98 -29.60
C ILE A 288 -1.89 13.35 -28.50
N THR A 289 -1.97 12.04 -28.28
CA THR A 289 -1.32 11.38 -27.14
C THR A 289 0.18 11.57 -27.18
N THR A 290 0.81 11.45 -28.35
CA THR A 290 2.26 11.63 -28.50
C THR A 290 2.75 13.04 -28.15
N PRO A 291 2.24 14.11 -28.77
CA PRO A 291 2.65 15.46 -28.41
C PRO A 291 2.31 15.81 -26.95
N VAL A 292 1.17 15.38 -26.41
CA VAL A 292 0.79 15.65 -25.00
C VAL A 292 1.67 14.89 -24.00
N THR A 293 2.07 13.67 -24.33
CA THR A 293 2.97 12.88 -23.47
C THR A 293 4.35 13.51 -23.44
N ASN A 294 4.92 13.80 -24.61
CA ASN A 294 6.26 14.41 -24.71
C ASN A 294 6.33 15.75 -23.99
N LEU A 295 5.31 16.61 -24.16
CA LEU A 295 5.22 17.88 -23.44
C LEU A 295 5.09 17.66 -21.93
N GLY A 296 4.32 16.68 -21.47
CA GLY A 296 4.22 16.39 -20.04
C GLY A 296 5.55 15.91 -19.43
N LEU A 297 6.27 15.04 -20.13
CA LEU A 297 7.60 14.58 -19.71
C LEU A 297 8.58 15.76 -19.62
N GLU A 298 8.58 16.65 -20.60
CA GLU A 298 9.39 17.88 -20.61
C GLU A 298 8.98 18.80 -19.45
N LEU A 299 7.70 19.08 -19.27
CA LEU A 299 7.20 20.04 -18.26
C LEU A 299 7.42 19.57 -16.82
N ASN A 300 7.48 18.26 -16.58
CA ASN A 300 7.81 17.71 -15.26
C ASN A 300 9.31 17.71 -14.95
N THR A 301 10.17 17.94 -15.95
CA THR A 301 11.62 18.09 -15.77
C THR A 301 12.04 19.56 -15.82
N ASN A 302 11.56 20.31 -16.81
CA ASN A 302 11.82 21.73 -17.04
C ASN A 302 10.53 22.46 -17.45
N PHE A 303 9.89 23.13 -16.49
CA PHE A 303 8.64 23.83 -16.76
C PHE A 303 8.81 25.02 -17.73
N THR A 304 7.97 25.10 -18.76
CA THR A 304 7.83 26.26 -19.64
C THR A 304 6.36 26.61 -19.85
N SER A 305 6.02 27.90 -19.73
CA SER A 305 4.64 28.37 -19.94
C SER A 305 4.15 28.12 -21.37
N SER A 306 5.03 28.23 -22.36
CA SER A 306 4.70 27.97 -23.77
C SER A 306 4.44 26.48 -24.03
N GLY A 307 5.22 25.57 -23.43
CA GLY A 307 4.98 24.13 -23.50
C GLY A 307 3.65 23.74 -22.87
N ALA A 308 3.35 24.28 -21.69
CA ALA A 308 2.07 24.04 -21.00
C ALA A 308 0.87 24.54 -21.84
N LEU A 309 0.95 25.74 -22.42
CA LEU A 309 -0.09 26.27 -23.31
C LEU A 309 -0.29 25.41 -24.57
N LYS A 310 0.80 24.91 -25.19
CA LYS A 310 0.71 23.98 -26.32
C LYS A 310 0.02 22.67 -25.92
N GLY A 311 0.37 22.11 -24.76
CA GLY A 311 -0.23 20.89 -24.23
C GLY A 311 -1.74 21.04 -24.02
N TRP A 312 -2.16 22.15 -23.39
CA TRP A 312 -3.58 22.50 -23.26
C TRP A 312 -4.25 22.74 -24.61
N GLY A 313 -3.56 23.39 -25.55
CA GLY A 313 -4.06 23.62 -26.91
C GLY A 313 -4.43 22.33 -27.64
N TYR A 314 -3.53 21.33 -27.63
CA TYR A 314 -3.81 20.01 -28.21
C TYR A 314 -4.99 19.33 -27.53
N LEU A 315 -4.99 19.30 -26.20
CA LEU A 315 -6.01 18.62 -25.41
C LEU A 315 -7.40 19.25 -25.59
N LEU A 316 -7.52 20.57 -25.40
CA LEU A 316 -8.79 21.30 -25.50
C LEU A 316 -9.29 21.33 -26.95
N GLY A 317 -8.39 21.51 -27.92
CA GLY A 317 -8.75 21.49 -29.35
C GLY A 317 -9.36 20.16 -29.78
N ALA A 318 -8.72 19.03 -29.42
CA ALA A 318 -9.27 17.71 -29.68
C ALA A 318 -10.59 17.46 -28.95
N SER A 319 -10.71 17.93 -27.70
CA SER A 319 -11.93 17.81 -26.90
C SER A 319 -13.12 18.55 -27.53
N ILE A 320 -12.88 19.77 -28.05
CA ILE A 320 -13.90 20.56 -28.77
C ILE A 320 -14.30 19.86 -30.07
N ALA A 321 -13.33 19.37 -30.84
CA ALA A 321 -13.61 18.65 -32.09
C ALA A 321 -14.48 17.41 -31.85
N VAL A 322 -14.15 16.59 -30.84
CA VAL A 322 -14.94 15.43 -30.45
C VAL A 322 -16.32 15.84 -29.95
N ALA A 323 -16.43 16.97 -29.24
CA ALA A 323 -17.73 17.46 -28.78
C ALA A 323 -18.65 17.88 -29.93
N ILE A 324 -18.11 18.54 -30.96
CA ILE A 324 -18.84 18.90 -32.18
C ILE A 324 -19.29 17.63 -32.92
N VAL A 325 -18.37 16.68 -33.16
CA VAL A 325 -18.67 15.42 -33.85
C VAL A 325 -19.73 14.63 -33.09
N SER A 326 -19.60 14.50 -31.77
CA SER A 326 -20.56 13.81 -30.91
C SER A 326 -21.92 14.49 -30.93
N TRP A 327 -21.96 15.82 -30.93
CA TRP A 327 -23.21 16.56 -31.06
C TRP A 327 -23.89 16.31 -32.42
N ILE A 328 -23.14 16.26 -33.52
CA ILE A 328 -23.64 15.90 -34.85
C ILE A 328 -24.20 14.47 -34.84
N ILE A 329 -23.46 13.51 -34.27
CA ILE A 329 -23.90 12.11 -34.14
C ILE A 329 -25.23 12.06 -33.35
N GLN A 330 -25.33 12.74 -32.21
CA GLN A 330 -26.56 12.76 -31.42
C GLN A 330 -27.72 13.47 -32.11
N ARG A 331 -27.44 14.53 -32.87
CA ARG A 331 -28.48 15.32 -33.53
C ARG A 331 -29.08 14.61 -34.74
N PHE A 332 -28.25 13.91 -35.51
CA PHE A 332 -28.64 13.37 -36.83
C PHE A 332 -28.59 11.84 -36.90
N VAL A 333 -27.53 11.21 -36.36
CA VAL A 333 -27.32 9.76 -36.48
C VAL A 333 -28.13 8.99 -35.43
N ALA A 334 -28.25 9.50 -34.20
CA ALA A 334 -28.99 8.82 -33.14
C ALA A 334 -30.48 8.62 -33.48
N PRO A 335 -31.25 9.64 -33.93
CA PRO A 335 -32.64 9.45 -34.32
C PRO A 335 -32.78 8.46 -35.50
N TRP A 336 -31.88 8.55 -36.47
CA TRP A 336 -31.85 7.65 -37.64
C TRP A 336 -31.59 6.19 -37.24
N LEU A 337 -30.65 5.93 -36.33
CA LEU A 337 -30.37 4.60 -35.78
C LEU A 337 -31.56 4.05 -34.99
N GLU A 338 -32.19 4.90 -34.16
CA GLU A 338 -33.37 4.50 -33.38
C GLU A 338 -34.55 4.11 -34.27
N GLU A 339 -34.78 4.86 -35.35
CA GLU A 339 -35.84 4.56 -36.32
C GLU A 339 -35.54 3.25 -37.07
N LYS A 340 -34.34 3.09 -37.64
CA LYS A 340 -33.96 1.92 -38.45
C LYS A 340 -33.89 0.62 -37.65
N LEU A 341 -33.41 0.69 -36.41
CA LEU A 341 -33.22 -0.49 -35.55
C LEU A 341 -34.41 -0.73 -34.60
N SER A 342 -35.47 0.06 -34.70
CA SER A 342 -36.70 -0.10 -33.91
C SER A 342 -37.26 -1.52 -33.99
N ASN A 343 -37.35 -2.10 -35.19
CA ASN A 343 -37.82 -3.47 -35.44
C ASN A 343 -36.89 -4.55 -34.89
N TRP A 344 -35.58 -4.27 -34.80
CA TRP A 344 -34.60 -5.19 -34.23
C TRP A 344 -34.57 -5.10 -32.71
N SER A 345 -34.96 -3.95 -32.14
CA SER A 345 -34.99 -3.71 -30.70
C SER A 345 -36.09 -4.49 -29.96
N SER A 346 -37.08 -5.02 -30.68
CA SER A 346 -38.19 -5.80 -30.13
C SER A 346 -37.88 -7.30 -29.96
N ARG A 347 -36.79 -7.81 -30.55
CA ARG A 347 -36.39 -9.23 -30.45
C ARG A 347 -35.43 -9.43 -29.28
N LYS A 348 -35.66 -10.46 -28.45
CA LYS A 348 -34.91 -10.70 -27.19
C LYS A 348 -33.42 -11.05 -27.33
N LEU A 349 -32.91 -11.33 -28.54
CA LEU A 349 -31.55 -11.85 -28.78
C LEU A 349 -30.72 -11.05 -29.81
N THR A 350 -31.30 -10.09 -30.51
CA THR A 350 -30.61 -9.29 -31.55
C THR A 350 -29.56 -8.34 -30.99
N GLY A 351 -29.64 -7.99 -29.69
CA GLY A 351 -28.63 -7.18 -29.00
C GLY A 351 -27.34 -7.91 -28.64
N LEU A 352 -27.20 -9.21 -28.92
CA LEU A 352 -26.00 -9.99 -28.58
C LEU A 352 -24.94 -9.99 -29.67
N TRP A 353 -25.33 -9.76 -30.93
CA TRP A 353 -24.41 -9.82 -32.08
C TRP A 353 -23.41 -8.67 -32.12
N ILE A 354 -23.79 -7.46 -31.66
CA ILE A 354 -22.88 -6.30 -31.62
C ILE A 354 -21.81 -6.47 -30.52
N PRO A 355 -22.12 -6.91 -29.29
CA PRO A 355 -21.11 -7.31 -28.31
C PRO A 355 -20.14 -8.38 -28.85
N LEU A 356 -20.65 -9.42 -29.52
CA LEU A 356 -19.81 -10.45 -30.14
C LEU A 356 -18.91 -9.89 -31.26
N GLY A 357 -19.45 -9.05 -32.14
CA GLY A 357 -18.67 -8.34 -33.15
C GLY A 357 -17.66 -7.36 -32.55
N SER A 358 -17.97 -6.76 -31.40
CA SER A 358 -17.07 -5.87 -30.66
C SER A 358 -15.87 -6.62 -30.08
N VAL A 359 -16.03 -7.89 -29.68
CA VAL A 359 -14.89 -8.76 -29.30
C VAL A 359 -13.93 -8.90 -30.48
N ALA A 360 -14.45 -9.22 -31.67
CA ALA A 360 -13.63 -9.32 -32.87
C ALA A 360 -12.96 -7.99 -33.23
N LEU A 361 -13.69 -6.87 -33.13
CA LEU A 361 -13.16 -5.53 -33.36
C LEU A 361 -12.03 -5.17 -32.38
N VAL A 362 -12.19 -5.45 -31.09
CA VAL A 362 -11.14 -5.27 -30.08
C VAL A 362 -9.91 -6.10 -30.44
N GLY A 363 -10.11 -7.36 -30.84
CA GLY A 363 -9.02 -8.23 -31.32
C GLY A 363 -8.30 -7.65 -32.54
N ILE A 364 -9.03 -7.10 -33.52
CA ILE A 364 -8.46 -6.44 -34.70
C ILE A 364 -7.69 -5.18 -34.31
N VAL A 365 -8.24 -4.32 -33.45
CA VAL A 365 -7.56 -3.09 -33.00
C VAL A 365 -6.29 -3.42 -32.23
N ALA A 366 -6.33 -4.42 -31.35
CA ALA A 366 -5.15 -4.90 -30.64
C ALA A 366 -4.11 -5.46 -31.63
N PHE A 367 -4.53 -6.27 -32.61
CA PHE A 367 -3.65 -6.78 -33.66
C PHE A 367 -3.01 -5.66 -34.49
N LEU A 368 -3.77 -4.62 -34.86
CA LEU A 368 -3.23 -3.49 -35.61
C LEU A 368 -2.21 -2.71 -34.79
N LEU A 369 -2.51 -2.41 -33.52
CA LEU A 369 -1.63 -1.63 -32.64
C LEU A 369 -0.37 -2.40 -32.20
N ILE A 370 -0.39 -3.73 -32.18
CA ILE A 370 0.75 -4.56 -31.75
C ILE A 370 1.52 -5.12 -32.96
N GLY A 371 0.80 -5.59 -33.98
CA GLY A 371 1.35 -6.38 -35.10
C GLY A 371 1.68 -5.57 -36.36
N THR A 372 1.48 -4.25 -36.38
CA THR A 372 1.75 -3.40 -37.56
C THR A 372 2.53 -2.12 -37.22
N SER A 373 2.90 -1.33 -38.24
CA SER A 373 3.52 -0.01 -38.06
C SER A 373 2.63 1.03 -37.37
N ALA A 374 1.33 0.74 -37.16
CA ALA A 374 0.42 1.60 -36.40
C ALA A 374 0.85 1.81 -34.94
N LYS A 375 1.72 0.96 -34.39
CA LYS A 375 2.32 1.15 -33.06
C LYS A 375 3.10 2.47 -32.91
N ASN A 376 3.66 2.98 -34.02
CA ASN A 376 4.45 4.22 -34.03
C ASN A 376 3.60 5.48 -33.79
N ILE A 377 2.27 5.35 -33.76
CA ILE A 377 1.35 6.42 -33.37
C ILE A 377 1.46 6.70 -31.86
N LEU A 378 1.85 5.68 -31.07
CA LEU A 378 2.00 5.78 -29.63
C LEU A 378 3.43 6.21 -29.24
N PRO A 379 3.60 6.95 -28.14
CA PRO A 379 4.90 7.16 -27.51
C PRO A 379 5.63 5.86 -27.20
N SER A 380 6.96 5.89 -27.20
CA SER A 380 7.80 4.71 -26.93
C SER A 380 7.46 4.02 -25.61
N ASN A 381 7.26 4.78 -24.52
CA ASN A 381 6.88 4.22 -23.21
C ASN A 381 5.50 3.52 -23.22
N MET A 382 4.56 3.96 -24.05
CA MET A 382 3.24 3.31 -24.21
C MET A 382 3.30 2.11 -25.14
N ALA A 383 3.99 2.23 -26.28
CA ALA A 383 4.18 1.14 -27.23
C ALA A 383 4.85 -0.07 -26.55
N THR A 384 5.93 0.18 -25.79
CA THR A 384 6.61 -0.84 -24.99
C THR A 384 5.66 -1.50 -23.99
N ARG A 385 4.73 -0.77 -23.37
CA ARG A 385 3.76 -1.34 -22.42
C ARG A 385 2.71 -2.24 -23.09
N LEU A 386 2.29 -1.90 -24.31
CA LEU A 386 1.33 -2.67 -25.09
C LEU A 386 1.95 -3.95 -25.69
N GLU A 387 3.14 -3.86 -26.26
CA GLU A 387 3.89 -5.03 -26.75
C GLU A 387 4.16 -6.03 -25.64
N ASN A 388 4.41 -5.51 -24.45
CA ASN A 388 4.67 -6.30 -23.28
C ASN A 388 3.39 -6.84 -22.62
N ILE A 389 2.16 -6.71 -23.13
CA ILE A 389 1.02 -7.38 -22.47
C ILE A 389 1.10 -8.91 -22.75
N ASN A 390 1.70 -9.66 -21.84
CA ASN A 390 1.88 -11.12 -21.92
C ASN A 390 1.58 -11.78 -20.56
N PHE A 391 1.19 -13.06 -20.56
CA PHE A 391 0.98 -13.86 -19.36
C PHE A 391 2.28 -14.33 -18.70
N GLN A 392 3.41 -14.29 -19.40
CA GLN A 392 4.75 -14.64 -18.88
C GLN A 392 5.48 -13.45 -18.24
N GLN A 393 4.77 -12.41 -17.84
CA GLN A 393 5.41 -11.25 -17.21
C GLN A 393 5.58 -11.40 -15.72
N HIS A 394 6.67 -10.84 -15.17
CA HIS A 394 6.93 -10.82 -13.73
C HIS A 394 5.69 -10.44 -12.92
N SER A 395 5.02 -9.33 -13.27
CA SER A 395 3.87 -8.84 -12.49
C SER A 395 2.62 -9.73 -12.57
N VAL A 396 2.48 -10.57 -13.61
CA VAL A 396 1.38 -11.54 -13.72
C VAL A 396 1.73 -12.81 -12.95
N LEU A 397 2.96 -13.31 -13.12
CA LEU A 397 3.45 -14.50 -12.42
C LEU A 397 3.49 -14.28 -10.89
N GLU A 398 3.98 -13.12 -10.45
CA GLU A 398 3.99 -12.70 -9.04
C GLU A 398 2.56 -12.68 -8.46
N ARG A 399 1.57 -12.16 -9.18
CA ARG A 399 0.17 -12.16 -8.71
C ARG A 399 -0.38 -13.58 -8.54
N ILE A 400 -0.08 -14.49 -9.48
CA ILE A 400 -0.48 -15.90 -9.36
C ILE A 400 0.16 -16.52 -8.12
N THR A 401 1.43 -16.21 -7.87
CA THR A 401 2.15 -16.63 -6.66
C THR A 401 1.48 -16.08 -5.39
N PHE A 402 1.17 -14.78 -5.34
CA PHE A 402 0.45 -14.17 -4.21
C PHE A 402 -0.91 -14.84 -3.99
N TYR A 403 -1.62 -15.21 -5.05
CA TYR A 403 -2.91 -15.89 -4.92
C TYR A 403 -2.76 -17.29 -4.32
N LYS A 404 -1.73 -18.05 -4.71
CA LYS A 404 -1.44 -19.36 -4.13
C LYS A 404 -1.10 -19.24 -2.66
N ASP A 405 -0.28 -18.26 -2.29
CA ASP A 405 0.14 -18.04 -0.90
C ASP A 405 -1.01 -17.49 -0.04
N ALA A 406 -1.83 -16.61 -0.59
CA ALA A 406 -3.08 -16.15 0.01
C ALA A 406 -4.04 -17.30 0.32
N MET A 407 -4.13 -18.32 -0.54
CA MET A 407 -4.95 -19.49 -0.28
C MET A 407 -4.43 -20.36 0.87
N LYS A 408 -3.12 -20.31 1.19
CA LYS A 408 -2.57 -20.94 2.41
C LYS A 408 -3.12 -20.25 3.65
N VAL A 409 -3.18 -18.91 3.67
CA VAL A 409 -3.81 -18.14 4.76
C VAL A 409 -5.28 -18.53 4.93
N VAL A 410 -6.04 -18.63 3.83
CA VAL A 410 -7.46 -19.03 3.88
C VAL A 410 -7.63 -20.43 4.47
N LYS A 411 -6.69 -21.35 4.21
CA LYS A 411 -6.72 -22.71 4.75
C LYS A 411 -6.54 -22.72 6.28
N ASP A 412 -5.68 -21.85 6.80
CA ASP A 412 -5.38 -21.79 8.24
C ASP A 412 -6.39 -20.93 9.03
N TYR A 413 -7.02 -19.95 8.36
CA TYR A 413 -8.04 -19.06 8.94
C TYR A 413 -9.40 -19.12 8.20
N PRO A 414 -10.04 -20.30 8.06
CA PRO A 414 -11.14 -20.48 7.11
C PRO A 414 -12.47 -19.83 7.52
N ILE A 415 -12.79 -19.76 8.82
CA ILE A 415 -14.14 -19.37 9.28
C ILE A 415 -14.28 -17.85 9.38
N LEU A 416 -13.48 -17.23 10.25
CA LEU A 416 -13.54 -15.79 10.58
C LEU A 416 -12.42 -14.97 9.91
N GLY A 417 -11.51 -15.63 9.18
CA GLY A 417 -10.35 -14.98 8.59
C GLY A 417 -9.27 -14.65 9.62
N ALA A 418 -8.26 -13.91 9.17
CA ALA A 418 -7.14 -13.43 9.98
C ALA A 418 -7.32 -11.99 10.49
N GLY A 419 -8.53 -11.42 10.33
CA GLY A 419 -8.80 -10.01 10.61
C GLY A 419 -8.41 -9.06 9.46
N GLY A 420 -8.95 -7.84 9.49
CA GLY A 420 -8.61 -6.81 8.50
C GLY A 420 -7.10 -6.52 8.45
N GLY A 421 -6.52 -6.45 7.25
CA GLY A 421 -5.07 -6.36 7.09
C GLY A 421 -4.29 -7.67 7.31
N GLY A 422 -4.97 -8.80 7.54
CA GLY A 422 -4.33 -10.09 7.82
C GLY A 422 -3.27 -10.50 6.80
N TRP A 423 -3.47 -10.24 5.51
CA TRP A 423 -2.43 -10.48 4.49
C TRP A 423 -1.15 -9.69 4.74
N SER A 424 -1.26 -8.40 5.06
CA SER A 424 -0.10 -7.53 5.26
C SER A 424 0.76 -7.94 6.46
N SER A 425 0.15 -8.56 7.46
CA SER A 425 0.85 -9.11 8.63
C SER A 425 1.40 -10.52 8.40
N LEU A 426 0.72 -11.34 7.59
CA LEU A 426 1.04 -12.77 7.44
C LEU A 426 1.84 -13.11 6.20
N TYR A 427 1.96 -12.22 5.20
CA TYR A 427 2.55 -12.62 3.92
C TYR A 427 3.98 -13.16 4.06
N GLU A 428 4.80 -12.63 4.99
CA GLU A 428 6.17 -13.13 5.18
C GLU A 428 6.24 -14.56 5.74
N HIS A 429 5.21 -14.98 6.47
CA HIS A 429 5.06 -16.36 6.96
C HIS A 429 4.69 -17.32 5.83
N TYR A 430 3.81 -16.90 4.90
CA TYR A 430 3.25 -17.77 3.86
C TYR A 430 3.94 -17.70 2.49
N GLN A 431 4.71 -16.63 2.24
CA GLN A 431 5.35 -16.40 0.95
C GLN A 431 6.25 -17.57 0.56
N ASN A 432 6.23 -17.92 -0.72
CA ASN A 432 7.08 -18.97 -1.29
C ASN A 432 8.44 -18.46 -1.79
N ASN A 433 8.65 -17.15 -1.86
CA ASN A 433 9.89 -16.51 -2.28
C ASN A 433 9.98 -15.10 -1.62
N PRO A 434 11.16 -14.45 -1.57
CA PRO A 434 11.38 -13.20 -0.83
C PRO A 434 10.72 -11.94 -1.43
N TYR A 435 9.49 -12.02 -1.96
CA TYR A 435 8.76 -10.84 -2.43
C TYR A 435 8.36 -9.90 -1.26
N THR A 436 7.95 -8.66 -1.56
CA THR A 436 7.63 -7.64 -0.54
C THR A 436 6.20 -7.07 -0.64
N SER A 437 5.34 -7.72 -1.40
CA SER A 437 3.97 -7.28 -1.68
C SER A 437 3.03 -7.46 -0.48
N ARG A 438 2.73 -6.37 0.23
CA ARG A 438 1.73 -6.31 1.31
C ARG A 438 0.27 -6.26 0.84
N GLN A 439 0.03 -6.46 -0.45
CA GLN A 439 -1.31 -6.50 -1.05
C GLN A 439 -1.42 -7.73 -1.95
N VAL A 440 -2.56 -8.44 -1.85
CA VAL A 440 -2.79 -9.65 -2.66
C VAL A 440 -2.92 -9.31 -4.15
N HIS A 441 -3.28 -8.06 -4.48
CA HIS A 441 -3.69 -7.63 -5.82
C HIS A 441 -4.94 -8.36 -6.34
N ASN A 442 -5.79 -8.81 -5.43
CA ASN A 442 -7.14 -9.29 -5.72
C ASN A 442 -8.01 -8.96 -4.51
N PHE A 443 -8.91 -8.00 -4.68
CA PHE A 443 -9.74 -7.53 -3.58
C PHE A 443 -10.61 -8.63 -2.98
N PHE A 444 -11.14 -9.55 -3.79
CA PHE A 444 -12.03 -10.61 -3.30
C PHE A 444 -11.26 -11.62 -2.46
N LEU A 445 -10.04 -11.98 -2.87
CA LEU A 445 -9.19 -12.88 -2.11
C LEU A 445 -8.68 -12.20 -0.83
N GLN A 446 -8.38 -10.92 -0.89
CA GLN A 446 -8.04 -10.12 0.30
C GLN A 446 -9.22 -10.05 1.28
N TYR A 447 -10.43 -9.77 0.81
CA TYR A 447 -11.64 -9.78 1.65
C TYR A 447 -11.88 -11.16 2.27
N LEU A 448 -11.68 -12.25 1.52
CA LEU A 448 -11.79 -13.61 2.03
C LEU A 448 -10.78 -13.90 3.16
N ILE A 449 -9.52 -13.46 3.02
CA ILE A 449 -8.51 -13.58 4.08
C ILE A 449 -8.94 -12.81 5.34
N GLU A 450 -9.52 -11.62 5.18
CA GLU A 450 -9.79 -10.72 6.30
C GLU A 450 -11.00 -11.14 7.15
N VAL A 451 -12.03 -11.74 6.56
CA VAL A 451 -13.27 -12.12 7.27
C VAL A 451 -13.67 -13.59 7.14
N GLY A 452 -12.85 -14.40 6.47
CA GLY A 452 -13.08 -15.83 6.26
C GLY A 452 -14.27 -16.12 5.37
N ILE A 453 -14.58 -17.41 5.21
CA ILE A 453 -15.66 -17.90 4.36
C ILE A 453 -17.02 -17.35 4.84
N LEU A 454 -17.22 -17.22 6.16
CA LEU A 454 -18.48 -16.72 6.72
C LEU A 454 -18.73 -15.28 6.27
N GLY A 455 -17.76 -14.39 6.49
CA GLY A 455 -17.89 -12.99 6.07
C GLY A 455 -17.92 -12.84 4.55
N PHE A 456 -17.16 -13.66 3.83
CA PHE A 456 -17.15 -13.66 2.37
C PHE A 456 -18.50 -14.06 1.76
N ILE A 457 -19.19 -15.06 2.33
CA ILE A 457 -20.55 -15.44 1.90
C ILE A 457 -21.53 -14.29 2.12
N VAL A 458 -21.44 -13.59 3.26
CA VAL A 458 -22.29 -12.42 3.53
C VAL A 458 -22.05 -11.32 2.48
N PHE A 459 -20.78 -11.00 2.22
CA PHE A 459 -20.39 -9.99 1.24
C PHE A 459 -20.80 -10.34 -0.19
N MET A 460 -20.46 -11.54 -0.66
CA MET A 460 -20.82 -12.00 -2.00
C MET A 460 -22.33 -12.16 -2.14
N GLY A 461 -23.01 -12.68 -1.11
CA GLY A 461 -24.47 -12.77 -1.07
C GLY A 461 -25.14 -11.41 -1.21
N PHE A 462 -24.63 -10.40 -0.50
CA PHE A 462 -25.11 -9.02 -0.59
C PHE A 462 -24.97 -8.44 -2.01
N ILE A 463 -23.76 -8.50 -2.59
CA ILE A 463 -23.50 -7.96 -3.93
C ILE A 463 -24.26 -8.75 -5.00
N LEU A 464 -24.11 -10.06 -5.04
CA LEU A 464 -24.73 -10.91 -6.06
C LEU A 464 -26.25 -10.83 -6.03
N TYR A 465 -26.86 -10.68 -4.85
CA TYR A 465 -28.31 -10.48 -4.75
C TYR A 465 -28.76 -9.17 -5.40
N ILE A 466 -28.06 -8.06 -5.15
CA ILE A 466 -28.37 -6.76 -5.79
C ILE A 466 -28.21 -6.86 -7.31
N PHE A 467 -27.09 -7.42 -7.78
CA PHE A 467 -26.85 -7.62 -9.22
C PHE A 467 -27.94 -8.50 -9.85
N TYR A 468 -28.23 -9.66 -9.26
CA TYR A 468 -29.27 -10.57 -9.75
C TYR A 468 -30.63 -9.89 -9.85
N LYS A 469 -31.06 -9.19 -8.79
CA LYS A 469 -32.37 -8.52 -8.75
C LYS A 469 -32.44 -7.32 -9.69
N TYR A 470 -31.34 -6.59 -9.82
CA TYR A 470 -31.21 -5.50 -10.78
C TYR A 470 -31.32 -6.02 -12.21
N ILE A 471 -30.49 -7.00 -12.59
CA ILE A 471 -30.47 -7.61 -13.94
C ILE A 471 -31.83 -8.21 -14.27
N ARG A 472 -32.44 -8.95 -13.34
CA ARG A 472 -33.79 -9.53 -13.50
C ARG A 472 -34.84 -8.45 -13.75
N GLY A 473 -34.77 -7.34 -13.03
CA GLY A 473 -35.67 -6.19 -13.23
C GLY A 473 -35.46 -5.54 -14.59
N TYR A 474 -34.20 -5.33 -14.96
CA TYR A 474 -33.78 -4.74 -16.23
C TYR A 474 -34.31 -5.51 -17.44
N VAL A 475 -34.29 -6.85 -17.40
CA VAL A 475 -34.76 -7.72 -18.49
C VAL A 475 -36.29 -7.74 -18.61
N LYS A 476 -37.04 -7.46 -17.52
CA LYS A 476 -38.50 -7.67 -17.45
C LYS A 476 -39.37 -6.44 -17.70
N ARG A 477 -38.85 -5.21 -17.54
CA ARG A 477 -39.65 -3.97 -17.61
C ARG A 477 -39.35 -3.12 -18.84
N ASP A 478 -40.28 -2.22 -19.16
CA ASP A 478 -40.07 -1.19 -20.17
C ASP A 478 -38.95 -0.24 -19.73
N LYS A 479 -38.01 0.03 -20.64
CA LYS A 479 -36.61 0.39 -20.28
C LYS A 479 -36.43 1.78 -19.65
N ASN A 480 -37.45 2.64 -19.68
CA ASN A 480 -37.35 4.04 -19.27
C ASN A 480 -37.19 4.25 -17.74
N ASP A 481 -37.66 3.32 -16.90
CA ASP A 481 -37.55 3.42 -15.44
C ASP A 481 -36.18 2.97 -14.89
N PHE A 482 -35.42 2.18 -15.66
CA PHE A 482 -34.12 1.62 -15.26
C PHE A 482 -32.91 2.46 -15.68
N GLU A 483 -33.11 3.50 -16.49
CA GLU A 483 -32.00 4.32 -17.00
C GLU A 483 -31.18 4.98 -15.88
N ASN A 484 -31.82 5.41 -14.78
CA ASN A 484 -31.09 5.95 -13.63
C ASN A 484 -30.25 4.89 -12.90
N GLY A 485 -30.67 3.63 -12.91
CA GLY A 485 -29.93 2.52 -12.31
C GLY A 485 -28.68 2.13 -13.09
N PHE A 486 -28.69 2.35 -14.41
CA PHE A 486 -27.57 1.96 -15.28
C PHE A 486 -26.31 2.80 -15.02
N PHE A 487 -26.46 4.09 -14.70
CA PHE A 487 -25.38 4.95 -14.21
C PHE A 487 -24.60 4.28 -13.07
N TYR A 488 -25.33 3.74 -12.10
CA TYR A 488 -24.76 3.12 -10.90
C TYR A 488 -24.19 1.72 -11.18
N LEU A 489 -24.81 0.96 -12.08
CA LEU A 489 -24.27 -0.31 -12.56
C LEU A 489 -22.88 -0.11 -13.20
N ILE A 490 -22.71 0.91 -14.05
CA ILE A 490 -21.43 1.18 -14.71
C ILE A 490 -20.33 1.38 -13.67
N ILE A 491 -20.57 2.20 -12.64
CA ILE A 491 -19.59 2.49 -11.59
C ILE A 491 -19.25 1.21 -10.81
N ALA A 492 -20.25 0.51 -10.29
CA ALA A 492 -20.03 -0.68 -9.47
C ALA A 492 -19.36 -1.80 -10.27
N LEU A 493 -19.85 -2.10 -11.48
CA LEU A 493 -19.31 -3.16 -12.33
C LEU A 493 -17.87 -2.89 -12.76
N SER A 494 -17.58 -1.68 -13.25
CA SER A 494 -16.23 -1.32 -13.71
C SER A 494 -15.19 -1.49 -12.61
N ILE A 495 -15.46 -0.96 -11.42
CA ILE A 495 -14.53 -0.99 -10.29
C ILE A 495 -14.37 -2.42 -9.75
N LEU A 496 -15.46 -3.18 -9.61
CA LEU A 496 -15.41 -4.55 -9.10
C LEU A 496 -14.67 -5.49 -10.06
N VAL A 497 -14.89 -5.38 -11.38
CA VAL A 497 -14.16 -6.17 -12.38
C VAL A 497 -12.67 -5.82 -12.36
N HIS A 498 -12.31 -4.54 -12.26
CA HIS A 498 -10.91 -4.15 -12.12
C HIS A 498 -10.25 -4.66 -10.83
N SER A 499 -11.03 -4.80 -9.76
CA SER A 499 -10.54 -5.29 -8.47
C SER A 499 -10.36 -6.81 -8.41
N LEU A 500 -10.63 -7.55 -9.49
CA LEU A 500 -10.21 -8.95 -9.65
C LEU A 500 -8.69 -9.07 -9.87
N LEU A 501 -8.07 -8.04 -10.45
CA LEU A 501 -6.65 -8.01 -10.79
C LEU A 501 -5.87 -6.97 -9.98
N ASP A 502 -6.52 -6.24 -9.07
CA ASP A 502 -5.83 -5.23 -8.27
C ASP A 502 -6.53 -4.95 -6.93
N PHE A 503 -5.85 -4.25 -6.04
CA PHE A 503 -6.31 -3.93 -4.68
C PHE A 503 -7.02 -2.56 -4.59
N ASN A 504 -7.72 -2.13 -5.65
CA ASN A 504 -8.28 -0.76 -5.76
C ASN A 504 -9.15 -0.33 -4.56
N MET A 505 -9.79 -1.28 -3.89
CA MET A 505 -10.65 -1.05 -2.73
C MET A 505 -9.89 -0.71 -1.43
N SER A 506 -8.55 -0.77 -1.43
CA SER A 506 -7.73 -0.18 -0.37
C SER A 506 -7.83 1.35 -0.37
N TYR A 507 -8.17 1.96 -1.51
CA TYR A 507 -8.54 3.36 -1.62
C TYR A 507 -10.01 3.49 -1.29
N ALA A 508 -10.33 3.86 -0.05
CA ALA A 508 -11.70 3.73 0.42
C ALA A 508 -12.70 4.60 -0.37
N PHE A 509 -12.24 5.65 -1.06
CA PHE A 509 -13.07 6.39 -2.00
C PHE A 509 -13.62 5.52 -3.16
N MET A 510 -12.85 4.55 -3.65
CA MET A 510 -13.33 3.58 -4.65
C MET A 510 -14.45 2.71 -4.07
N GLY A 511 -14.33 2.30 -2.80
CA GLY A 511 -15.38 1.58 -2.12
C GLY A 511 -16.63 2.42 -1.87
N ILE A 512 -16.49 3.71 -1.53
CA ILE A 512 -17.61 4.66 -1.45
C ILE A 512 -18.38 4.67 -2.78
N LEU A 513 -17.69 4.77 -3.91
CA LEU A 513 -18.32 4.75 -5.24
C LEU A 513 -19.03 3.43 -5.55
N VAL A 514 -18.44 2.29 -5.18
CA VAL A 514 -19.06 0.96 -5.33
C VAL A 514 -20.33 0.86 -4.49
N PHE A 515 -20.29 1.21 -3.20
CA PHE A 515 -21.46 1.10 -2.32
C PHE A 515 -22.56 2.12 -2.68
N LEU A 516 -22.19 3.30 -3.16
CA LEU A 516 -23.15 4.24 -3.75
C LEU A 516 -23.78 3.65 -5.02
N GLY A 517 -22.98 3.01 -5.87
CA GLY A 517 -23.45 2.27 -7.05
C GLY A 517 -24.43 1.14 -6.69
N LEU A 518 -24.08 0.30 -5.72
CA LEU A 518 -24.95 -0.76 -5.22
C LEU A 518 -26.26 -0.21 -4.65
N ALA A 519 -26.22 0.91 -3.92
CA ALA A 519 -27.42 1.57 -3.40
C ALA A 519 -28.34 2.06 -4.52
N GLY A 520 -27.78 2.72 -5.53
CA GLY A 520 -28.53 3.18 -6.70
C GLY A 520 -29.17 2.04 -7.51
N MET A 521 -28.47 0.91 -7.64
CA MET A 521 -29.03 -0.31 -8.23
C MET A 521 -30.15 -0.90 -7.36
N ALA A 522 -29.95 -1.00 -6.04
CA ALA A 522 -30.93 -1.53 -5.10
C ALA A 522 -32.21 -0.69 -5.04
N VAL A 523 -32.13 0.62 -5.25
CA VAL A 523 -33.31 1.50 -5.31
C VAL A 523 -34.24 1.15 -6.48
N VAL A 524 -33.72 0.64 -7.61
CA VAL A 524 -34.54 0.36 -8.80
C VAL A 524 -34.71 -1.13 -9.12
N MET A 525 -34.07 -2.03 -8.37
CA MET A 525 -34.10 -3.47 -8.64
C MET A 525 -35.51 -4.09 -8.58
N ASP A 526 -35.68 -5.28 -9.17
CA ASP A 526 -36.91 -6.07 -9.05
C ASP A 526 -37.16 -6.47 -7.60
N SER A 527 -38.16 -5.89 -6.97
CA SER A 527 -38.56 -6.18 -5.59
C SER A 527 -39.99 -6.72 -5.53
N LYS A 528 -40.24 -7.58 -4.54
CA LYS A 528 -41.59 -8.02 -4.17
C LYS A 528 -41.97 -7.43 -2.83
N GLN A 529 -43.28 -7.26 -2.62
CA GLN A 529 -43.87 -6.92 -1.32
C GLN A 529 -43.52 -8.01 -0.29
N LEU A 530 -43.19 -7.58 0.91
CA LEU A 530 -42.89 -8.45 2.05
C LEU A 530 -44.15 -8.81 2.82
N ARG A 531 -44.07 -9.87 3.62
CA ARG A 531 -45.15 -10.24 4.56
C ARG A 531 -45.31 -9.14 5.60
N LYS A 532 -46.55 -8.84 5.99
CA LYS A 532 -46.88 -7.82 7.02
C LYS A 532 -46.11 -8.00 8.34
N SER A 533 -45.69 -9.22 8.68
CA SER A 533 -44.87 -9.52 9.86
C SER A 533 -43.54 -8.75 9.92
N TRP A 534 -42.96 -8.41 8.76
CA TRP A 534 -41.73 -7.62 8.65
C TRP A 534 -41.93 -6.14 9.01
N ASN A 535 -43.18 -5.66 9.02
CA ASN A 535 -43.50 -4.27 9.33
C ASN A 535 -43.99 -4.06 10.77
N LYS A 536 -43.91 -5.08 11.63
CA LYS A 536 -44.22 -4.93 13.05
C LYS A 536 -43.40 -3.80 13.66
N THR A 537 -44.05 -2.94 14.45
CA THR A 537 -43.40 -1.77 15.07
C THR A 537 -42.17 -2.16 15.87
N GLY A 538 -42.22 -3.25 16.64
CA GLY A 538 -41.05 -3.74 17.39
C GLY A 538 -39.83 -4.06 16.52
N LEU A 539 -40.01 -4.67 15.33
CA LEU A 539 -38.90 -4.98 14.43
C LEU A 539 -38.29 -3.71 13.83
N ARG A 540 -39.15 -2.75 13.44
CA ARG A 540 -38.71 -1.46 12.88
C ARG A 540 -37.95 -0.63 13.91
N LEU A 541 -38.48 -0.55 15.13
CA LEU A 541 -37.82 0.12 16.25
C LEU A 541 -36.52 -0.58 16.63
N GLY A 542 -36.51 -1.91 16.69
CA GLY A 542 -35.30 -2.69 16.98
C GLY A 542 -34.20 -2.43 15.95
N TYR A 543 -34.52 -2.45 14.66
CA TYR A 543 -33.57 -2.11 13.60
C TYR A 543 -33.01 -0.69 13.75
N SER A 544 -33.89 0.31 13.91
CA SER A 544 -33.46 1.70 14.08
C SER A 544 -32.63 1.88 15.35
N ALA A 545 -32.99 1.21 16.45
CA ALA A 545 -32.24 1.25 17.69
C ALA A 545 -30.83 0.66 17.53
N VAL A 546 -30.70 -0.53 16.93
CA VAL A 546 -29.40 -1.18 16.67
C VAL A 546 -28.54 -0.29 15.77
N LEU A 547 -29.11 0.24 14.68
CA LEU A 547 -28.39 1.13 13.77
C LEU A 547 -27.95 2.41 14.48
N THR A 548 -28.83 3.06 15.24
CA THR A 548 -28.53 4.30 15.96
C THR A 548 -27.50 4.08 17.06
N VAL A 549 -27.67 3.06 17.92
CA VAL A 549 -26.73 2.74 19.00
C VAL A 549 -25.36 2.35 18.44
N GLY A 550 -25.34 1.48 17.43
CA GLY A 550 -24.09 1.10 16.75
C GLY A 550 -23.39 2.30 16.09
N THR A 551 -24.16 3.19 15.47
CA THR A 551 -23.60 4.44 14.90
C THR A 551 -23.05 5.35 15.99
N ILE A 552 -23.79 5.58 17.09
CA ILE A 552 -23.32 6.41 18.21
C ILE A 552 -22.03 5.84 18.82
N PHE A 553 -21.97 4.52 19.03
CA PHE A 553 -20.76 3.85 19.49
C PHE A 553 -19.59 4.07 18.54
N LEU A 554 -19.80 3.91 17.22
CA LEU A 554 -18.79 4.20 16.21
C LEU A 554 -18.35 5.67 16.18
N LEU A 555 -19.24 6.63 16.48
CA LEU A 555 -18.86 8.04 16.59
C LEU A 555 -17.93 8.29 17.77
N PHE A 556 -18.24 7.76 18.95
CA PHE A 556 -17.35 7.85 20.11
C PHE A 556 -16.00 7.21 19.83
N LEU A 557 -16.01 6.03 19.22
CA LEU A 557 -14.80 5.33 18.82
C LEU A 557 -13.98 6.15 17.80
N SER A 558 -14.63 6.74 16.80
CA SER A 558 -13.97 7.57 15.78
C SER A 558 -13.33 8.82 16.41
N ILE A 559 -14.03 9.51 17.32
CA ILE A 559 -13.48 10.68 18.03
C ILE A 559 -12.24 10.29 18.83
N SER A 560 -12.33 9.18 19.57
CA SER A 560 -11.23 8.66 20.39
C SER A 560 -10.01 8.26 19.53
N TYR A 561 -10.23 7.58 18.40
CA TYR A 561 -9.18 7.19 17.45
C TYR A 561 -8.57 8.39 16.72
N ILE A 562 -9.34 9.43 16.39
CA ILE A 562 -8.81 10.70 15.88
C ILE A 562 -7.90 11.36 16.93
N GLY A 563 -8.32 11.40 18.19
CA GLY A 563 -7.52 11.90 19.31
C GLY A 563 -6.20 11.15 19.45
N SER A 564 -6.25 9.82 19.47
CA SER A 564 -5.08 8.95 19.55
C SER A 564 -4.14 9.10 18.33
N SER A 565 -4.68 9.21 17.11
CA SER A 565 -3.88 9.41 15.90
C SER A 565 -3.19 10.77 15.87
N ASN A 566 -3.88 11.84 16.30
CA ASN A 566 -3.25 13.16 16.47
C ASN A 566 -2.12 13.14 17.52
N ALA A 567 -2.33 12.44 18.64
CA ALA A 567 -1.33 12.30 19.69
C ALA A 567 -0.11 11.49 19.19
N ALA A 568 -0.34 10.38 18.51
CA ALA A 568 0.72 9.58 17.89
C ALA A 568 1.54 10.37 16.87
N LEU A 569 0.89 11.11 15.97
CA LEU A 569 1.55 11.97 14.98
C LEU A 569 2.37 13.08 15.65
N LYS A 570 1.84 13.68 16.73
CA LYS A 570 2.59 14.67 17.51
C LYS A 570 3.84 14.05 18.14
N GLY A 571 3.73 12.85 18.72
CA GLY A 571 4.87 12.11 19.27
C GLY A 571 5.92 11.80 18.21
N LYS A 572 5.51 11.25 17.06
CA LYS A 572 6.38 10.99 15.89
C LYS A 572 7.13 12.24 15.44
N ASN A 573 6.44 13.37 15.30
CA ASN A 573 7.06 14.62 14.85
C ASN A 573 8.05 15.17 15.89
N LEU A 574 7.74 15.06 17.19
CA LEU A 574 8.62 15.52 18.26
C LEU A 574 9.85 14.63 18.42
N PHE A 575 9.74 13.33 18.19
CA PHE A 575 10.85 12.37 18.31
C PHE A 575 12.04 12.76 17.43
N GLY A 576 11.80 13.38 16.25
CA GLY A 576 12.86 13.79 15.34
C GLY A 576 13.46 15.19 15.59
N VAL A 577 12.90 15.98 16.53
CA VAL A 577 13.28 17.41 16.69
C VAL A 577 13.46 17.87 18.13
N SER A 578 12.83 17.21 19.11
CA SER A 578 12.94 17.55 20.53
C SER A 578 13.97 16.67 21.22
N ASN A 579 14.69 17.23 22.18
CA ASN A 579 15.58 16.50 23.09
C ASN A 579 14.93 16.24 24.46
N SER A 580 13.68 16.66 24.66
CA SER A 580 12.97 16.53 25.94
C SER A 580 12.20 15.22 26.02
N TYR A 581 12.61 14.35 26.96
CA TYR A 581 11.94 13.08 27.23
C TYR A 581 10.43 13.26 27.49
N GLU A 582 10.07 14.18 28.38
CA GLU A 582 8.67 14.42 28.76
C GLU A 582 7.82 14.98 27.62
N GLU A 583 8.43 15.81 26.76
CA GLU A 583 7.73 16.40 25.62
C GLU A 583 7.35 15.33 24.58
N ILE A 584 8.25 14.36 24.35
CA ILE A 584 8.02 13.23 23.43
C ILE A 584 7.10 12.17 24.06
N LYS A 585 7.33 11.80 25.33
CA LYS A 585 6.58 10.75 26.05
C LYS A 585 5.10 11.09 26.18
N LYS A 586 4.77 12.33 26.54
CA LYS A 586 3.38 12.74 26.84
C LYS A 586 2.39 12.45 25.69
N PRO A 587 2.63 12.85 24.42
CA PRO A 587 1.73 12.51 23.32
C PRO A 587 1.71 11.01 22.98
N LEU A 588 2.83 10.30 23.12
CA LEU A 588 2.88 8.85 22.87
C LEU A 588 2.06 8.06 23.88
N THR A 589 2.21 8.36 25.17
CA THR A 589 1.42 7.74 26.25
C THR A 589 -0.07 8.06 26.12
N GLU A 590 -0.43 9.28 25.73
CA GLU A 590 -1.83 9.64 25.44
C GLU A 590 -2.41 8.83 24.29
N ALA A 591 -1.65 8.59 23.21
CA ALA A 591 -2.08 7.72 22.12
C ALA A 591 -2.35 6.29 22.61
N LEU A 592 -1.45 5.76 23.43
CA LEU A 592 -1.49 4.39 23.95
C LEU A 592 -2.58 4.15 25.01
N LYS A 593 -3.13 5.19 25.65
CA LYS A 593 -4.30 5.04 26.52
C LYS A 593 -5.52 4.52 25.77
N THR A 594 -5.69 4.97 24.52
CA THR A 594 -6.81 4.55 23.66
C THR A 594 -6.47 3.30 22.87
N ARG A 595 -5.23 3.22 22.36
CA ARG A 595 -4.77 2.11 21.49
C ARG A 595 -3.50 1.48 22.08
N PRO A 596 -3.62 0.59 23.07
CA PRO A 596 -2.44 0.08 23.80
C PRO A 596 -1.45 -0.69 22.93
N GLY A 597 -1.91 -1.34 21.85
CA GLY A 597 -1.08 -2.05 20.88
C GLY A 597 -0.70 -1.22 19.63
N HIS A 598 -0.85 0.11 19.64
CA HIS A 598 -0.55 0.93 18.45
C HIS A 598 0.94 0.84 18.06
N PRO A 599 1.29 0.23 16.90
CA PRO A 599 2.66 -0.19 16.62
C PRO A 599 3.68 0.94 16.65
N GLU A 600 3.44 2.04 15.93
CA GLU A 600 4.41 3.14 15.84
C GLU A 600 4.59 3.84 17.21
N SER A 601 3.53 4.02 17.99
CA SER A 601 3.65 4.65 19.31
C SER A 601 4.38 3.76 20.31
N VAL A 602 4.18 2.44 20.25
CA VAL A 602 4.92 1.45 21.03
C VAL A 602 6.41 1.53 20.71
N LEU A 603 6.75 1.56 19.41
CA LEU A 603 8.14 1.62 18.96
C LEU A 603 8.83 2.91 19.41
N TYR A 604 8.21 4.08 19.18
CA TYR A 604 8.81 5.35 19.61
C TYR A 604 8.95 5.45 21.12
N LEU A 605 7.94 5.02 21.90
CA LEU A 605 8.01 5.12 23.36
C LEU A 605 9.06 4.16 23.94
N SER A 606 9.05 2.90 23.52
CA SER A 606 10.02 1.91 24.00
C SER A 606 11.46 2.23 23.57
N SER A 607 11.66 2.77 22.37
CA SER A 607 12.98 3.25 21.92
C SER A 607 13.46 4.43 22.77
N LEU A 608 12.58 5.39 23.07
CA LEU A 608 12.89 6.52 23.96
C LEU A 608 13.30 6.05 25.36
N ASP A 609 12.53 5.13 25.94
CA ASP A 609 12.78 4.58 27.28
C ASP A 609 14.11 3.80 27.33
N GLN A 610 14.38 2.96 26.32
CA GLN A 610 15.65 2.22 26.21
C GLN A 610 16.85 3.16 26.02
N GLN A 611 16.68 4.26 25.29
CA GLN A 611 17.72 5.28 25.13
C GLN A 611 18.04 5.97 26.45
N VAL A 612 17.03 6.35 27.23
CA VAL A 612 17.23 6.96 28.55
C VAL A 612 17.91 5.98 29.51
N PHE A 613 17.46 4.72 29.56
CA PHE A 613 18.13 3.68 30.33
C PHE A 613 19.61 3.56 29.97
N SER A 614 19.94 3.57 28.68
CA SER A 614 21.34 3.46 28.22
C SER A 614 22.21 4.61 28.75
N GLN A 615 21.64 5.78 29.04
CA GLN A 615 22.34 6.96 29.54
C GLN A 615 22.47 6.98 31.07
N ASN A 616 21.41 6.62 31.80
CA ASN A 616 21.35 6.80 33.26
C ASN A 616 21.31 5.49 34.08
N GLN A 617 21.15 4.34 33.42
CA GLN A 617 21.03 3.00 34.00
C GLN A 617 19.83 2.82 34.96
N ASP A 618 18.78 3.66 34.85
CA ASP A 618 17.58 3.55 35.67
C ASP A 618 16.61 2.49 35.12
N GLU A 619 16.49 1.38 35.84
CA GLU A 619 15.69 0.23 35.43
C GLU A 619 14.19 0.52 35.25
N GLN A 620 13.67 1.61 35.82
CA GLN A 620 12.26 1.99 35.64
C GLN A 620 11.91 2.13 34.16
N PHE A 621 12.73 2.83 33.38
CA PHE A 621 12.49 3.05 31.95
C PHE A 621 12.48 1.73 31.17
N LEU A 622 13.40 0.83 31.52
CA LEU A 622 13.49 -0.46 30.86
C LEU A 622 12.24 -1.33 31.16
N ASN A 623 11.74 -1.29 32.40
CA ASN A 623 10.48 -1.94 32.77
C ASN A 623 9.26 -1.34 32.06
N GLU A 624 9.21 -0.02 31.90
CA GLU A 624 8.16 0.67 31.11
C GLU A 624 8.20 0.22 29.65
N ALA A 625 9.38 0.17 29.03
CA ALA A 625 9.57 -0.32 27.66
C ALA A 625 9.06 -1.76 27.49
N TYR A 626 9.43 -2.67 28.40
CA TYR A 626 8.98 -4.06 28.38
C TYR A 626 7.45 -4.19 28.46
N ASN A 627 6.83 -3.44 29.37
CA ASN A 627 5.37 -3.47 29.58
C ASN A 627 4.58 -2.96 28.36
N VAL A 628 5.16 -2.04 27.60
CA VAL A 628 4.54 -1.54 26.36
C VAL A 628 4.75 -2.54 25.22
N LEU A 629 5.97 -3.08 25.06
CA LEU A 629 6.31 -4.05 24.02
C LEU A 629 5.53 -5.37 24.15
N THR A 630 5.57 -6.01 25.33
CA THR A 630 4.92 -7.32 25.55
C THR A 630 3.41 -7.26 25.46
N ARG A 631 2.80 -6.14 25.83
CA ARG A 631 1.38 -5.89 25.64
C ARG A 631 1.05 -5.74 24.16
N ALA A 632 1.84 -4.99 23.40
CA ALA A 632 1.62 -4.80 21.97
C ALA A 632 1.79 -6.10 21.16
N ILE A 633 2.74 -6.97 21.52
CA ILE A 633 2.98 -8.26 20.85
C ILE A 633 1.77 -9.20 20.93
N LYS A 634 0.91 -9.06 21.94
CA LYS A 634 -0.35 -9.84 22.02
C LYS A 634 -1.32 -9.46 20.91
N ASP A 635 -1.36 -8.18 20.55
CA ASP A 635 -2.25 -7.63 19.52
C ASP A 635 -1.60 -7.64 18.12
N GLU A 636 -0.26 -7.64 18.07
CA GLU A 636 0.56 -7.51 16.86
C GLU A 636 1.68 -8.58 16.77
N PRO A 637 1.35 -9.89 16.87
CA PRO A 637 2.33 -10.98 17.00
C PRO A 637 3.26 -11.19 15.79
N TYR A 638 2.95 -10.59 14.64
CA TYR A 638 3.76 -10.65 13.42
C TYR A 638 4.49 -9.33 13.12
N ASN A 639 4.46 -8.36 14.04
CA ASN A 639 5.17 -7.09 13.84
C ASN A 639 6.67 -7.24 14.12
N LYS A 640 7.44 -7.41 13.04
CA LYS A 640 8.90 -7.56 13.06
C LYS A 640 9.62 -6.48 13.86
N ASN A 641 9.22 -5.23 13.71
CA ASN A 641 9.89 -4.10 14.37
C ASN A 641 9.69 -4.13 15.88
N ILE A 642 8.50 -4.53 16.36
CA ILE A 642 8.23 -4.65 17.80
C ILE A 642 9.02 -5.83 18.39
N LEU A 643 9.13 -6.95 17.67
CA LEU A 643 9.97 -8.08 18.08
C LEU A 643 11.45 -7.69 18.15
N ALA A 644 11.97 -6.97 17.16
CA ALA A 644 13.34 -6.45 17.16
C ALA A 644 13.58 -5.47 18.33
N GLN A 645 12.60 -4.63 18.65
CA GLN A 645 12.68 -3.72 19.80
C GLN A 645 12.64 -4.46 21.16
N LEU A 646 11.95 -5.61 21.23
CA LEU A 646 11.99 -6.52 22.38
C LEU A 646 13.36 -7.21 22.52
N VAL A 647 13.99 -7.58 21.40
CA VAL A 647 15.38 -8.07 21.43
C VAL A 647 16.32 -7.00 21.99
N SER A 648 16.20 -5.76 21.53
CA SER A 648 17.01 -4.64 22.05
C SER A 648 16.83 -4.46 23.57
N TYR A 649 15.62 -4.67 24.09
CA TYR A 649 15.38 -4.69 25.54
C TYR A 649 16.18 -5.79 26.25
N TYR A 650 16.14 -7.03 25.74
CA TYR A 650 16.85 -8.15 26.35
C TYR A 650 18.36 -7.99 26.29
N ASP A 651 18.88 -7.46 25.18
CA ASP A 651 20.31 -7.15 25.03
C ASP A 651 20.76 -6.12 26.07
N LEU A 652 19.97 -5.06 26.32
CA LEU A 652 20.26 -4.05 27.36
C LEU A 652 20.24 -4.63 28.79
N LYS A 653 19.43 -5.67 29.05
CA LYS A 653 19.45 -6.42 30.32
C LYS A 653 20.55 -7.47 30.41
N GLY A 654 21.32 -7.70 29.34
CA GLY A 654 22.29 -8.80 29.27
C GLY A 654 21.66 -10.19 29.21
N GLN A 655 20.39 -10.28 28.79
CA GLN A 655 19.61 -11.52 28.68
C GLN A 655 19.71 -12.09 27.25
N SER A 656 20.92 -12.45 26.84
CA SER A 656 21.23 -12.90 25.48
C SER A 656 20.47 -14.16 25.05
N ASP A 657 20.12 -15.03 26.00
CA ASP A 657 19.31 -16.23 25.83
C ASP A 657 17.86 -15.90 25.44
N LEU A 658 17.24 -14.92 26.10
CA LEU A 658 15.90 -14.45 25.75
C LEU A 658 15.88 -13.70 24.42
N ALA A 659 16.91 -12.89 24.15
CA ALA A 659 17.10 -12.22 22.87
C ALA A 659 17.21 -13.24 21.70
N TYR A 660 17.99 -14.30 21.90
CA TYR A 660 18.07 -15.43 20.98
C TYR A 660 16.71 -16.14 20.81
N GLY A 661 16.02 -16.39 21.92
CA GLY A 661 14.69 -17.01 21.92
C GLY A 661 13.69 -16.28 21.03
N VAL A 662 13.70 -14.94 21.01
CA VAL A 662 12.83 -14.16 20.10
C VAL A 662 13.13 -14.46 18.63
N TYR A 663 14.39 -14.55 18.22
CA TYR A 663 14.74 -14.90 16.84
C TYR A 663 14.34 -16.32 16.49
N ARG A 664 14.67 -17.28 17.37
CA ARG A 664 14.39 -18.71 17.18
C ARG A 664 12.89 -18.97 17.08
N ASP A 665 12.12 -18.45 18.04
CA ASP A 665 10.70 -18.75 18.20
C ASP A 665 9.80 -18.03 17.15
N ASN A 666 10.37 -17.16 16.31
CA ASN A 666 9.65 -16.42 15.28
C ASN A 666 10.30 -16.57 13.89
N ALA A 667 11.26 -17.47 13.71
CA ALA A 667 11.94 -17.69 12.42
C ALA A 667 10.95 -18.09 11.31
N ASP A 668 9.92 -18.87 11.68
CA ASP A 668 8.84 -19.30 10.79
C ASP A 668 7.97 -18.13 10.30
N LYS A 669 7.86 -17.04 11.06
CA LYS A 669 7.10 -15.84 10.68
C LYS A 669 7.80 -15.03 9.59
N PHE A 670 9.12 -15.20 9.45
CA PHE A 670 9.97 -14.42 8.54
C PHE A 670 10.83 -15.34 7.66
N ASN A 671 10.19 -16.37 7.09
CA ASN A 671 10.82 -17.47 6.35
C ASN A 671 11.82 -17.06 5.27
N TRP A 672 11.67 -15.88 4.69
CA TRP A 672 12.52 -15.37 3.62
C TRP A 672 13.18 -14.03 3.96
N ASP A 673 13.37 -13.75 5.25
CA ASP A 673 14.13 -12.61 5.73
C ASP A 673 15.56 -13.05 6.07
N ILE A 674 16.50 -12.76 5.17
CA ILE A 674 17.88 -13.21 5.36
C ILE A 674 18.56 -12.56 6.56
N ASP A 675 18.21 -11.32 6.90
CA ASP A 675 18.75 -10.62 8.07
C ASP A 675 18.28 -11.28 9.37
N TRP A 676 17.05 -11.82 9.39
CA TRP A 676 16.53 -12.62 10.50
C TRP A 676 17.34 -13.90 10.72
N TYR A 677 17.55 -14.68 9.65
CA TYR A 677 18.32 -15.93 9.71
C TYR A 677 19.80 -15.71 10.01
N GLU A 678 20.40 -14.67 9.44
CA GLU A 678 21.78 -14.32 9.75
C GLU A 678 21.95 -13.93 11.22
N THR A 679 21.01 -13.14 11.78
CA THR A 679 21.06 -12.75 13.19
C THR A 679 20.82 -13.94 14.11
N LEU A 680 19.88 -14.83 13.75
CA LEU A 680 19.65 -16.09 14.47
C LEU A 680 20.94 -16.92 14.52
N ILE A 681 21.58 -17.17 13.37
CA ILE A 681 22.81 -17.95 13.27
C ILE A 681 23.95 -17.30 14.06
N SER A 682 24.12 -15.98 13.95
CA SER A 682 25.17 -15.26 14.67
C SER A 682 25.00 -15.35 16.19
N ARG A 683 23.76 -15.23 16.69
CA ARG A 683 23.46 -15.36 18.12
C ARG A 683 23.62 -16.80 18.61
N SER A 684 23.15 -17.78 17.83
CA SER A 684 23.37 -19.20 18.10
C SER A 684 24.86 -19.51 18.24
N PHE A 685 25.68 -19.04 17.29
CA PHE A 685 27.13 -19.21 17.35
C PHE A 685 27.73 -18.61 18.62
N ALA A 686 27.39 -17.35 18.95
CA ALA A 686 27.93 -16.67 20.12
C ALA A 686 27.58 -17.39 21.44
N LEU A 687 26.34 -17.84 21.60
CA LEU A 687 25.90 -18.60 22.78
C LEU A 687 26.52 -20.00 22.83
N GLY A 688 26.65 -20.67 21.69
CA GLY A 688 27.35 -21.96 21.59
C GLY A 688 28.83 -21.86 21.95
N GLN A 689 29.52 -20.81 21.50
CA GLN A 689 30.91 -20.52 21.87
C GLN A 689 31.03 -20.24 23.37
N GLN A 690 30.11 -19.46 23.94
CA GLN A 690 30.07 -19.21 25.38
C GLN A 690 29.88 -20.52 26.17
N ALA A 691 28.96 -21.39 25.73
CA ALA A 691 28.74 -22.69 26.34
C ALA A 691 29.96 -23.61 26.24
N LEU A 692 30.65 -23.59 25.09
CA LEU A 692 31.92 -24.29 24.89
C LEU A 692 32.98 -23.82 25.90
N ASN A 693 33.16 -22.50 26.06
CA ASN A 693 34.11 -21.92 27.00
C ASN A 693 33.75 -22.27 28.46
N GLN A 694 32.47 -22.44 28.77
CA GLN A 694 31.97 -22.91 30.07
C GLN A 694 31.99 -24.43 30.24
N LYS A 695 32.44 -25.19 29.23
CA LYS A 695 32.41 -26.66 29.18
C LYS A 695 31.00 -27.25 29.34
N ASN A 696 29.97 -26.51 28.94
CA ASN A 696 28.59 -26.99 28.90
C ASN A 696 28.28 -27.58 27.52
N GLU A 697 28.58 -28.87 27.38
CA GLU A 697 28.45 -29.58 26.10
C GLU A 697 27.00 -29.65 25.59
N ALA A 698 26.02 -29.77 26.49
CA ALA A 698 24.61 -29.87 26.12
C ALA A 698 24.12 -28.57 25.46
N ASN A 699 24.36 -27.42 26.11
CA ASN A 699 23.95 -26.12 25.54
C ASN A 699 24.76 -25.78 24.29
N LYS A 700 26.06 -26.13 24.26
CA LYS A 700 26.88 -25.96 23.05
C LYS A 700 26.24 -26.66 21.86
N GLN A 701 25.89 -27.94 22.04
CA GLN A 701 25.27 -28.74 21.00
C GLN A 701 23.93 -28.16 20.57
N GLU A 702 23.06 -27.79 21.52
CA GLU A 702 21.76 -27.17 21.24
C GLU A 702 21.88 -25.92 20.37
N TYR A 703 22.77 -24.99 20.72
CA TYR A 703 22.93 -23.75 19.95
C TYR A 703 23.58 -23.98 18.58
N PHE A 704 24.57 -24.85 18.49
CA PHE A 704 25.22 -25.16 17.22
C PHE A 704 24.27 -25.88 16.25
N ASP A 705 23.46 -26.82 16.76
CA ASP A 705 22.45 -27.51 15.95
C ASP A 705 21.39 -26.51 15.44
N ALA A 706 20.92 -25.60 16.28
CA ALA A 706 19.99 -24.55 15.86
C ALA A 706 20.57 -23.63 14.77
N ALA A 707 21.87 -23.31 14.83
CA ALA A 707 22.54 -22.55 13.76
C ALA A 707 22.61 -23.34 12.45
N LEU A 708 22.94 -24.64 12.52
CA LEU A 708 23.02 -25.52 11.36
C LEU A 708 21.63 -25.73 10.72
N GLU A 709 20.57 -25.90 11.52
CA GLU A 709 19.20 -26.00 11.02
C GLU A 709 18.76 -24.71 10.29
N ALA A 710 19.07 -23.55 10.86
CA ALA A 710 18.82 -22.26 10.21
C ALA A 710 19.61 -22.10 8.90
N TYR A 711 20.84 -22.61 8.85
CA TYR A 711 21.66 -22.63 7.63
C TYR A 711 21.09 -23.56 6.55
N GLU A 712 20.65 -24.77 6.93
CA GLU A 712 19.99 -25.70 6.02
C GLU A 712 18.71 -25.11 5.43
N HIS A 713 17.93 -24.37 6.21
CA HIS A 713 16.79 -23.61 5.70
C HIS A 713 17.21 -22.60 4.62
N VAL A 714 18.29 -21.85 4.86
CA VAL A 714 18.83 -20.90 3.87
C VAL A 714 19.28 -21.62 2.59
N LEU A 715 20.01 -22.74 2.70
CA LEU A 715 20.44 -23.54 1.55
C LEU A 715 19.25 -24.11 0.76
N ALA A 716 18.26 -24.67 1.45
CA ALA A 716 17.04 -25.18 0.83
C ALA A 716 16.26 -24.07 0.12
N GLY A 717 16.20 -22.87 0.71
CA GLY A 717 15.62 -21.70 0.10
C GLY A 717 16.36 -21.29 -1.18
N ILE A 718 17.69 -21.24 -1.16
CA ILE A 718 18.51 -20.92 -2.35
C ILE A 718 18.24 -21.92 -3.48
N GLU A 719 18.15 -23.22 -3.17
CA GLU A 719 17.83 -24.24 -4.17
C GLU A 719 16.40 -24.09 -4.70
N HIS A 720 15.44 -23.80 -3.82
CA HIS A 720 14.06 -23.53 -4.23
C HIS A 720 13.95 -22.33 -5.18
N LEU A 721 14.71 -21.25 -4.95
CA LEU A 721 14.68 -20.07 -5.81
C LEU A 721 15.14 -20.36 -7.24
N LYS A 722 16.00 -21.36 -7.46
CA LYS A 722 16.37 -21.82 -8.80
C LYS A 722 15.22 -22.46 -9.57
N THR A 723 14.14 -22.87 -8.88
CA THR A 723 12.95 -23.48 -9.48
C THR A 723 11.90 -22.45 -9.92
N LEU A 724 12.09 -21.17 -9.60
CA LEU A 724 11.19 -20.11 -10.04
C LEU A 724 11.23 -19.95 -11.57
N PRO A 725 10.09 -19.59 -12.21
CA PRO A 725 10.10 -19.23 -13.63
C PRO A 725 11.14 -18.13 -13.92
N PRO A 726 11.91 -18.21 -15.01
CA PRO A 726 12.95 -17.23 -15.33
C PRO A 726 12.43 -15.79 -15.42
N GLU A 727 11.17 -15.59 -15.78
CA GLU A 727 10.53 -14.28 -15.90
C GLU A 727 9.98 -13.74 -14.57
N GLN A 728 9.96 -14.55 -13.50
CA GLN A 728 9.54 -14.13 -12.17
C GLN A 728 10.76 -13.66 -11.36
N LEU A 729 10.65 -12.48 -10.75
CA LEU A 729 11.68 -12.00 -9.83
C LEU A 729 11.63 -12.80 -8.53
N GLN A 730 12.80 -13.13 -7.98
CA GLN A 730 12.87 -13.77 -6.66
C GLN A 730 12.38 -12.86 -5.54
N GLY A 731 12.56 -11.54 -5.66
CA GLY A 731 12.34 -10.56 -4.60
C GLY A 731 13.63 -10.09 -3.95
N ARG A 732 13.64 -9.91 -2.62
CA ARG A 732 14.83 -9.49 -1.85
C ARG A 732 15.97 -10.51 -2.00
N PRO A 733 17.23 -10.10 -1.83
CA PRO A 733 18.35 -11.04 -1.75
C PRO A 733 18.10 -12.09 -0.66
N PHE A 734 18.40 -13.36 -0.99
CA PHE A 734 18.34 -14.48 -0.06
C PHE A 734 19.47 -15.45 -0.42
N SER A 735 20.55 -15.40 0.35
CA SER A 735 21.82 -16.06 0.03
C SER A 735 22.61 -16.33 1.30
N VAL A 736 23.61 -17.21 1.23
CA VAL A 736 24.62 -17.34 2.28
C VAL A 736 25.40 -16.02 2.35
N THR A 737 25.22 -15.24 3.41
CA THR A 737 25.96 -14.00 3.61
C THR A 737 27.36 -14.29 4.16
N PRO A 738 28.31 -13.34 4.09
CA PRO A 738 29.61 -13.49 4.75
C PRO A 738 29.49 -13.79 6.26
N THR A 739 28.53 -13.17 6.96
CA THR A 739 28.30 -13.41 8.39
C THR A 739 27.76 -14.81 8.65
N ILE A 740 26.83 -15.31 7.83
CA ILE A 740 26.38 -16.71 7.90
C ILE A 740 27.58 -17.63 7.68
N ALA A 741 28.35 -17.40 6.62
CA ALA A 741 29.48 -18.25 6.25
C ALA A 741 30.55 -18.30 7.34
N LEU A 742 30.94 -17.16 7.92
CA LEU A 742 31.92 -17.12 9.02
C LEU A 742 31.48 -17.95 10.22
N ASN A 743 30.22 -17.83 10.63
CA ASN A 743 29.70 -18.53 11.80
C ASN A 743 29.51 -20.01 11.57
N ILE A 744 28.85 -20.39 10.48
CA ILE A 744 28.60 -21.81 10.17
C ILE A 744 29.90 -22.54 9.89
N ALA A 745 30.84 -21.94 9.16
CA ALA A 745 32.13 -22.57 8.90
C ALA A 745 32.92 -22.77 10.19
N LYS A 746 32.87 -21.81 11.14
CA LYS A 746 33.50 -22.00 12.45
C LYS A 746 32.85 -23.12 13.25
N ILE A 747 31.52 -23.23 13.24
CA ILE A 747 30.80 -24.36 13.88
C ILE A 747 31.20 -25.69 13.26
N GLN A 748 31.23 -25.78 11.93
CA GLN A 748 31.65 -26.97 11.19
C GLN A 748 33.11 -27.33 11.54
N GLN A 749 34.01 -26.34 11.61
CA GLN A 749 35.40 -26.55 12.00
C GLN A 749 35.53 -27.10 13.43
N ILE A 750 34.82 -26.50 14.40
CA ILE A 750 34.78 -26.98 15.80
C ILE A 750 34.20 -28.41 15.87
N SER A 751 33.26 -28.74 14.98
CA SER A 751 32.61 -30.04 14.88
C SER A 751 33.42 -31.08 14.08
N GLY A 752 34.65 -30.75 13.64
CA GLY A 752 35.53 -31.66 12.90
C GLY A 752 35.22 -31.80 11.40
N GLN A 753 34.40 -30.92 10.83
CA GLN A 753 33.95 -30.94 9.43
C GLN A 753 34.73 -29.94 8.56
N ALA A 754 36.05 -30.08 8.49
CA ALA A 754 36.94 -29.08 7.87
C ALA A 754 36.67 -28.82 6.37
N GLU A 755 36.33 -29.86 5.61
CA GLU A 755 35.98 -29.73 4.18
C GLU A 755 34.69 -28.92 3.98
N ALA A 756 33.66 -29.21 4.80
CA ALA A 756 32.41 -28.46 4.79
C ALA A 756 32.63 -27.01 5.21
N ALA A 757 33.43 -26.77 6.26
CA ALA A 757 33.78 -25.43 6.73
C ALA A 757 34.42 -24.58 5.62
N THR A 758 35.37 -25.15 4.89
CA THR A 758 36.03 -24.48 3.76
C THR A 758 35.06 -24.19 2.61
N ALA A 759 34.17 -25.14 2.29
CA ALA A 759 33.15 -24.94 1.26
C ALA A 759 32.17 -23.83 1.65
N THR A 760 31.70 -23.81 2.90
CA THR A 760 30.79 -22.80 3.43
C THR A 760 31.38 -21.39 3.37
N LEU A 761 32.66 -21.21 3.72
CA LEU A 761 33.35 -19.91 3.58
C LEU A 761 33.33 -19.42 2.14
N LYS A 762 33.61 -20.29 1.18
CA LYS A 762 33.61 -19.94 -0.25
C LYS A 762 32.23 -19.53 -0.77
N LEU A 763 31.15 -20.03 -0.18
CA LEU A 763 29.78 -19.68 -0.58
C LEU A 763 29.38 -18.26 -0.16
N GLY A 764 29.88 -17.77 0.98
CA GLY A 764 29.43 -16.49 1.53
C GLY A 764 30.25 -15.27 1.12
N PHE A 765 31.46 -15.47 0.61
CA PHE A 765 32.38 -14.38 0.26
C PHE A 765 32.48 -14.16 -1.24
N ASN A 766 32.71 -12.91 -1.63
CA ASN A 766 32.95 -12.53 -3.02
C ASN A 766 34.46 -12.65 -3.37
N GLU A 767 34.79 -12.40 -4.64
CA GLU A 767 36.15 -12.44 -5.17
C GLU A 767 37.15 -11.51 -4.42
N SER A 768 36.67 -10.44 -3.79
CA SER A 768 37.54 -9.50 -3.05
C SER A 768 38.21 -10.12 -1.81
N TYR A 769 37.75 -11.30 -1.39
CA TYR A 769 38.30 -12.07 -0.27
C TYR A 769 38.84 -13.44 -0.69
N ALA A 770 38.87 -13.77 -1.99
CA ALA A 770 39.17 -15.11 -2.49
C ALA A 770 40.55 -15.64 -2.04
N ASP A 771 41.55 -14.76 -1.97
CA ASP A 771 42.91 -15.04 -1.48
C ASP A 771 42.93 -15.41 0.00
N ILE A 772 42.11 -14.72 0.81
CA ILE A 772 42.04 -14.90 2.26
C ILE A 772 41.27 -16.18 2.60
N ILE A 773 40.11 -16.40 1.99
CA ILE A 773 39.26 -17.58 2.28
C ILE A 773 39.81 -18.90 1.70
N SER A 774 40.81 -18.83 0.82
CA SER A 774 41.51 -19.99 0.26
C SER A 774 42.85 -20.28 0.93
N SER A 775 43.19 -19.55 2.00
CA SER A 775 44.44 -19.77 2.76
C SER A 775 44.52 -21.19 3.33
N GLY A 776 45.72 -21.76 3.40
CA GLY A 776 45.98 -23.04 4.06
C GLY A 776 45.93 -22.99 5.60
N THR A 777 45.81 -21.79 6.18
CA THR A 777 45.85 -21.56 7.64
C THR A 777 44.56 -20.89 8.16
N LEU A 778 43.41 -21.31 7.65
CA LEU A 778 42.10 -20.78 8.08
C LEU A 778 41.94 -20.82 9.61
N TRP A 779 41.29 -19.80 10.17
CA TRP A 779 41.00 -19.63 11.59
C TRP A 779 42.20 -19.45 12.53
N ASP A 780 43.43 -19.31 12.01
CA ASP A 780 44.55 -18.84 12.82
C ASP A 780 44.53 -17.30 12.99
N MET A 781 45.37 -16.79 13.89
CA MET A 781 45.42 -15.36 14.20
C MET A 781 45.84 -14.51 12.98
N ASN A 782 46.68 -15.03 12.09
CA ASN A 782 47.13 -14.32 10.90
C ASN A 782 46.01 -14.22 9.86
N TRP A 783 45.20 -15.27 9.73
CA TRP A 783 44.04 -15.30 8.85
C TRP A 783 42.98 -14.30 9.29
N TYR A 784 42.68 -14.25 10.60
CA TYR A 784 41.77 -13.25 11.14
C TYR A 784 42.30 -11.82 10.96
N ASP A 785 43.60 -11.58 11.19
CA ASP A 785 44.23 -10.27 10.96
C ASP A 785 44.10 -9.84 9.49
N ALA A 786 44.40 -10.75 8.55
CA ALA A 786 44.24 -10.49 7.11
C ALA A 786 42.78 -10.18 6.75
N LEU A 787 41.82 -10.94 7.28
CA LEU A 787 40.39 -10.76 7.01
C LEU A 787 39.88 -9.41 7.53
N ILE A 788 40.21 -9.07 8.78
CA ILE A 788 39.83 -7.81 9.44
C ILE A 788 40.44 -6.63 8.70
N SER A 789 41.72 -6.72 8.34
CA SER A 789 42.44 -5.68 7.61
C SER A 789 41.81 -5.44 6.24
N ARG A 790 41.56 -6.50 5.45
CA ARG A 790 40.89 -6.39 4.13
C ARG A 790 39.48 -5.82 4.25
N SER A 791 38.74 -6.19 5.31
CA SER A 791 37.43 -5.60 5.62
C SER A 791 37.51 -4.09 5.83
N TYR A 792 38.47 -3.62 6.63
CA TYR A 792 38.65 -2.18 6.83
C TYR A 792 38.99 -1.46 5.53
N GLU A 793 39.94 -1.99 4.74
CA GLU A 793 40.35 -1.41 3.45
C GLU A 793 39.17 -1.29 2.49
N LEU A 794 38.38 -2.35 2.34
CA LEU A 794 37.21 -2.35 1.45
C LEU A 794 36.09 -1.43 1.97
N ALA A 795 35.91 -1.32 3.29
CA ALA A 795 34.96 -0.37 3.87
C ALA A 795 35.36 1.09 3.59
N GLU A 796 36.65 1.41 3.72
CA GLU A 796 37.18 2.73 3.38
C GLU A 796 37.07 3.03 1.88
N GLN A 797 37.38 2.05 1.02
CA GLN A 797 37.20 2.18 -0.43
C GLN A 797 35.75 2.43 -0.80
N ALA A 798 34.81 1.69 -0.21
CA ALA A 798 33.38 1.87 -0.41
C ALA A 798 32.92 3.25 0.08
N ARG A 799 33.38 3.70 1.25
CA ARG A 799 33.13 5.06 1.77
C ARG A 799 33.63 6.14 0.81
N ALA A 800 34.86 6.00 0.31
CA ALA A 800 35.43 6.94 -0.66
C ALA A 800 34.64 6.94 -2.00
N GLY A 801 34.10 5.79 -2.39
CA GLY A 801 33.24 5.61 -3.56
C GLY A 801 31.76 5.95 -3.35
N GLN A 802 31.36 6.41 -2.16
CA GLN A 802 29.96 6.66 -1.78
C GLN A 802 29.04 5.43 -1.87
N ASP A 803 29.59 4.23 -1.66
CA ASP A 803 28.85 2.97 -1.54
C ASP A 803 28.60 2.61 -0.07
N ASP A 804 27.48 3.10 0.48
CA ASP A 804 27.12 2.83 1.88
C ASP A 804 26.79 1.36 2.14
N ALA A 805 26.27 0.63 1.15
CA ALA A 805 25.92 -0.79 1.30
C ALA A 805 27.20 -1.65 1.37
N GLY A 806 28.14 -1.40 0.47
CA GLY A 806 29.47 -2.01 0.52
C GLY A 806 30.22 -1.65 1.81
N LYS A 807 30.14 -0.39 2.25
CA LYS A 807 30.73 0.04 3.53
C LYS A 807 30.18 -0.78 4.70
N LEU A 808 28.87 -0.83 4.87
CA LEU A 808 28.21 -1.55 5.96
C LEU A 808 28.50 -3.06 5.91
N LEU A 809 28.49 -3.66 4.73
CA LEU A 809 28.81 -5.07 4.54
C LEU A 809 30.23 -5.39 5.04
N ASN A 810 31.23 -4.64 4.58
CA ASN A 810 32.62 -4.90 4.95
C ASN A 810 32.87 -4.64 6.43
N LEU A 811 32.32 -3.57 7.00
CA LEU A 811 32.40 -3.33 8.45
C LEU A 811 31.83 -4.51 9.25
N LYS A 812 30.69 -5.06 8.82
CA LYS A 812 30.05 -6.21 9.46
C LYS A 812 30.89 -7.49 9.38
N ILE A 813 31.56 -7.72 8.25
CA ILE A 813 32.51 -8.85 8.08
C ILE A 813 33.64 -8.74 9.11
N GLY A 814 34.30 -7.59 9.20
CA GLY A 814 35.41 -7.40 10.12
C GLY A 814 35.00 -7.49 11.60
N LEU A 815 33.83 -6.95 11.95
CA LEU A 815 33.28 -7.12 13.31
C LEU A 815 32.98 -8.58 13.63
N GLN A 816 32.43 -9.34 12.67
CA GLN A 816 32.16 -10.76 12.89
C GLN A 816 33.45 -11.57 13.06
N ALA A 817 34.47 -11.30 12.24
CA ALA A 817 35.79 -11.90 12.38
C ALA A 817 36.40 -11.59 13.75
N TYR A 818 36.32 -10.33 14.19
CA TYR A 818 36.77 -9.93 15.52
C TYR A 818 36.04 -10.64 16.66
N ASN A 819 34.73 -10.79 16.56
CA ASN A 819 33.94 -11.49 17.58
C ASN A 819 34.38 -12.95 17.77
N GLN A 820 34.81 -13.62 16.70
CA GLN A 820 35.39 -14.97 16.79
C GLN A 820 36.76 -14.95 17.48
N VAL A 821 37.65 -14.04 17.09
CA VAL A 821 38.99 -13.88 17.71
C VAL A 821 38.87 -13.62 19.21
N ALA A 822 38.00 -12.69 19.61
CA ALA A 822 37.79 -12.33 21.00
C ALA A 822 37.20 -13.48 21.83
N GLY A 823 36.53 -14.44 21.18
CA GLY A 823 36.00 -15.66 21.81
C GLY A 823 37.05 -16.77 21.99
N ASP A 824 38.10 -16.77 21.16
CA ASP A 824 39.12 -17.83 21.09
C ASP A 824 40.47 -17.45 21.73
N HIS A 825 40.78 -16.14 21.85
CA HIS A 825 42.09 -15.64 22.27
C HIS A 825 42.00 -14.53 23.33
N GLU A 826 42.84 -14.61 24.37
CA GLU A 826 42.90 -13.61 25.46
C GLU A 826 43.65 -12.32 25.07
N THR A 827 44.54 -12.38 24.06
CA THR A 827 45.39 -11.26 23.64
C THR A 827 45.26 -10.98 22.15
N LEU A 828 45.04 -9.70 21.79
CA LEU A 828 44.98 -9.23 20.41
C LEU A 828 46.37 -8.81 19.91
N THR A 829 46.66 -9.02 18.62
CA THR A 829 47.84 -8.40 18.00
C THR A 829 47.60 -6.89 17.84
N PRO A 830 48.65 -6.05 17.83
CA PRO A 830 48.50 -4.61 17.59
C PRO A 830 47.77 -4.29 16.28
N SER A 831 47.99 -5.07 15.22
CA SER A 831 47.31 -4.92 13.93
C SER A 831 45.79 -5.15 14.04
N ILE A 832 45.38 -6.23 14.70
CA ILE A 832 43.95 -6.51 14.94
C ILE A 832 43.33 -5.41 15.80
N ALA A 833 43.98 -5.00 16.89
CA ALA A 833 43.47 -3.94 17.75
C ALA A 833 43.27 -2.62 16.99
N LEU A 834 44.21 -2.26 16.10
CA LEU A 834 44.12 -1.09 15.23
C LEU A 834 42.92 -1.16 14.28
N ASN A 835 42.83 -2.21 13.47
CA ASN A 835 41.84 -2.32 12.41
C ASN A 835 40.43 -2.55 12.95
N VAL A 836 40.27 -3.32 14.04
CA VAL A 836 38.98 -3.45 14.71
C VAL A 836 38.56 -2.12 15.35
N GLY A 837 39.49 -1.41 16.00
CA GLY A 837 39.20 -0.10 16.57
C GLY A 837 38.70 0.90 15.54
N ARG A 838 39.30 0.89 14.34
CA ARG A 838 38.84 1.66 13.18
C ARG A 838 37.45 1.26 12.73
N ILE A 839 37.21 -0.03 12.52
CA ILE A 839 35.92 -0.57 12.11
C ILE A 839 34.82 -0.21 13.11
N GLN A 840 35.10 -0.36 14.42
CA GLN A 840 34.18 0.01 15.50
C GLN A 840 33.87 1.51 15.48
N LEU A 841 34.89 2.36 15.28
CA LEU A 841 34.69 3.81 15.17
C LEU A 841 33.83 4.16 13.95
N MET A 842 34.11 3.56 12.80
CA MET A 842 33.34 3.74 11.55
C MET A 842 31.90 3.21 11.66
N SER A 843 31.68 2.19 12.49
CA SER A 843 30.36 1.62 12.78
C SER A 843 29.60 2.38 13.87
N GLY A 844 30.16 3.48 14.40
CA GLY A 844 29.56 4.27 15.49
C GLY A 844 29.67 3.63 16.88
N GLN A 845 30.39 2.52 17.03
CA GLN A 845 30.60 1.84 18.32
C GLN A 845 31.75 2.48 19.10
N LEU A 846 31.58 3.76 19.46
CA LEU A 846 32.64 4.61 19.99
C LEU A 846 33.30 4.05 21.27
N GLN A 847 32.51 3.55 22.21
CA GLN A 847 33.04 2.99 23.46
C GLN A 847 33.81 1.68 23.23
N ASN A 848 33.34 0.83 22.30
CA ASN A 848 34.06 -0.37 21.91
C ASN A 848 35.38 -0.01 21.25
N ALA A 849 35.39 0.98 20.35
CA ALA A 849 36.61 1.46 19.69
C ALA A 849 37.66 1.93 20.71
N ILE A 850 37.26 2.75 21.69
CA ILE A 850 38.16 3.23 22.75
C ILE A 850 38.76 2.06 23.53
N LYS A 851 37.93 1.09 23.95
CA LYS A 851 38.38 -0.09 24.70
C LYS A 851 39.34 -0.95 23.89
N THR A 852 39.00 -1.27 22.64
CA THR A 852 39.81 -2.12 21.77
C THR A 852 41.15 -1.47 21.43
N LEU A 853 41.15 -0.20 21.06
CA LEU A 853 42.39 0.53 20.73
C LEU A 853 43.30 0.65 21.95
N LYS A 854 42.74 0.85 23.14
CA LYS A 854 43.52 0.91 24.38
C LYS A 854 44.25 -0.40 24.67
N LEU A 855 43.64 -1.55 24.36
CA LEU A 855 44.28 -2.87 24.52
C LEU A 855 45.47 -3.08 23.57
N GLY A 856 45.51 -2.36 22.44
CA GLY A 856 46.59 -2.44 21.46
C GLY A 856 47.79 -1.53 21.74
N LEU A 857 47.70 -0.63 22.71
CA LEU A 857 48.76 0.33 23.03
C LEU A 857 49.92 -0.32 23.78
N ILE A 858 51.14 0.03 23.37
CA ILE A 858 52.39 -0.34 24.06
C ILE A 858 53.21 0.91 24.38
N ASP A 859 54.14 0.81 25.34
CA ASP A 859 55.00 1.95 25.75
C ASP A 859 56.23 2.12 24.83
N ASP A 860 56.02 2.05 23.51
CA ASP A 860 57.03 2.31 22.48
C ASP A 860 56.41 3.13 21.32
N TYR A 861 56.63 4.44 21.32
CA TYR A 861 56.12 5.37 20.31
C TYR A 861 57.05 5.54 19.11
N THR A 862 58.19 4.82 19.08
CA THR A 862 59.01 4.71 17.86
C THR A 862 58.37 3.76 16.85
N ASN A 863 57.55 2.82 17.31
CA ASN A 863 56.76 1.90 16.50
C ASN A 863 55.63 2.64 15.76
N ALA A 864 55.61 2.52 14.41
CA ALA A 864 54.63 3.20 13.56
C ALA A 864 53.18 2.72 13.80
N THR A 865 52.97 1.42 13.97
CA THR A 865 51.64 0.85 14.27
C THR A 865 51.13 1.35 15.63
N ASN A 866 52.00 1.44 16.64
CA ASN A 866 51.61 1.96 17.95
C ASN A 866 51.23 3.45 17.90
N ARG A 867 51.96 4.27 17.14
CA ARG A 867 51.57 5.68 16.91
C ARG A 867 50.19 5.78 16.24
N GLU A 868 49.92 4.89 15.29
CA GLU A 868 48.63 4.85 14.60
C GLU A 868 47.49 4.42 15.53
N ILE A 869 47.69 3.42 16.39
CA ILE A 869 46.73 3.03 17.43
C ILE A 869 46.45 4.21 18.36
N ALA A 870 47.49 4.87 18.86
CA ALA A 870 47.35 6.04 19.74
C ALA A 870 46.58 7.17 19.07
N ARG A 871 46.82 7.42 17.77
CA ARG A 871 46.11 8.42 16.99
C ARG A 871 44.61 8.15 16.92
N TRP A 872 44.22 6.93 16.58
CA TRP A 872 42.80 6.55 16.51
C TRP A 872 42.14 6.49 17.90
N TYR A 873 42.87 6.05 18.93
CA TYR A 873 42.40 6.03 20.33
C TYR A 873 42.07 7.44 20.83
N LEU A 874 42.99 8.39 20.65
CA LEU A 874 42.81 9.78 21.06
C LEU A 874 41.69 10.45 20.26
N ALA A 875 41.56 10.15 18.97
CA ALA A 875 40.46 10.66 18.15
C ALA A 875 39.09 10.13 18.62
N ALA A 876 39.02 8.84 18.99
CA ALA A 876 37.81 8.24 19.53
C ALA A 876 37.45 8.84 20.90
N LEU A 877 38.42 9.03 21.80
CA LEU A 877 38.24 9.71 23.08
C LEU A 877 37.70 11.12 22.88
N LYS A 878 38.30 11.90 21.99
CA LYS A 878 37.88 13.26 21.68
C LYS A 878 36.45 13.33 21.15
N LYS A 879 36.08 12.42 20.25
CA LYS A 879 34.68 12.28 19.78
C LYS A 879 33.70 11.93 20.91
N SER A 880 34.17 11.33 22.01
CA SER A 880 33.37 11.00 23.19
C SER A 880 33.40 12.09 24.28
N ASN A 881 33.99 13.26 24.00
CA ASN A 881 34.27 14.32 24.98
C ASN A 881 35.13 13.84 26.18
N ASN A 882 36.03 12.90 25.94
CA ASN A 882 37.04 12.43 26.90
C ASN A 882 38.45 12.72 26.36
N GLU A 883 39.44 12.71 27.25
CA GLU A 883 40.84 12.98 26.90
C GLU A 883 41.79 12.06 27.69
N ASP A 884 42.97 11.79 27.12
CA ASP A 884 44.05 11.03 27.77
C ASP A 884 45.38 11.75 27.51
N GLN A 885 45.63 12.77 28.35
CA GLN A 885 46.75 13.70 28.15
C GLN A 885 48.11 13.00 28.17
N ALA A 886 48.27 11.96 28.98
CA ALA A 886 49.53 11.22 29.08
C ALA A 886 49.89 10.51 27.76
N ILE A 887 48.91 9.90 27.10
CA ILE A 887 49.10 9.25 25.80
C ILE A 887 49.26 10.29 24.69
N TYR A 888 48.53 11.41 24.77
CA TYR A 888 48.67 12.54 23.83
C TYR A 888 50.08 13.13 23.85
N ASP A 889 50.61 13.45 25.03
CA ASP A 889 51.94 14.05 25.21
C ASP A 889 53.04 13.11 24.70
N LYS A 890 52.94 11.80 24.99
CA LYS A 890 53.87 10.78 24.46
C LYS A 890 53.83 10.68 22.94
N LEU A 891 52.65 10.75 22.33
CA LEU A 891 52.48 10.67 20.88
C LEU A 891 53.10 11.88 20.16
N ILE A 892 52.81 13.10 20.62
CA ILE A 892 53.33 14.32 20.00
C ILE A 892 54.83 14.53 20.25
N ALA A 893 55.36 13.99 21.36
CA ALA A 893 56.80 13.99 21.62
C ALA A 893 57.56 13.10 20.63
N ALA A 894 56.93 12.02 20.14
CA ALA A 894 57.49 11.16 19.11
C ALA A 894 57.42 11.76 17.70
N ASP A 895 56.30 12.42 17.36
CA ASP A 895 56.15 13.21 16.13
C ASP A 895 55.09 14.32 16.32
N PRO A 896 55.48 15.61 16.31
CA PRO A 896 54.54 16.73 16.46
C PRO A 896 53.44 16.80 15.39
N ALA A 897 53.64 16.20 14.21
CA ALA A 897 52.63 16.16 13.15
C ALA A 897 51.41 15.30 13.51
N GLU A 898 51.53 14.41 14.50
CA GLU A 898 50.45 13.51 14.94
C GLU A 898 49.24 14.27 15.49
N ALA A 899 49.44 15.44 16.11
CA ALA A 899 48.35 16.27 16.64
C ALA A 899 47.31 16.63 15.56
N ALA A 900 47.78 17.02 14.37
CA ALA A 900 46.90 17.36 13.24
C ALA A 900 46.14 16.13 12.71
N GLN A 901 46.75 14.94 12.78
CA GLN A 901 46.13 13.71 12.31
C GLN A 901 45.05 13.22 13.28
N VAL A 902 45.27 13.33 14.59
CA VAL A 902 44.24 13.08 15.62
C VAL A 902 43.02 13.96 15.36
N GLU A 903 43.22 15.26 15.11
CA GLU A 903 42.12 16.18 14.80
C GLU A 903 41.40 15.82 13.51
N THR A 904 42.13 15.40 12.48
CA THR A 904 41.53 15.01 11.20
C THR A 904 40.58 13.82 11.39
N ILE A 905 40.98 12.80 12.15
CA ILE A 905 40.13 11.63 12.44
C ILE A 905 38.97 12.01 13.36
N ALA A 906 39.22 12.82 14.40
CA ALA A 906 38.18 13.26 15.34
C ALA A 906 37.07 14.06 14.62
N ASN A 907 37.43 14.85 13.61
CA ASN A 907 36.50 15.64 12.81
C ASN A 907 35.90 14.88 11.61
N SER A 908 36.40 13.68 11.30
CA SER A 908 35.87 12.87 10.19
C SER A 908 34.43 12.43 10.45
N LYS A 909 33.59 12.51 9.41
CA LYS A 909 32.26 11.92 9.39
C LYS A 909 32.37 10.58 8.66
N PHE A 910 32.16 9.48 9.39
CA PHE A 910 32.23 8.11 8.88
C PHE A 910 30.88 7.62 8.37
#